data_AF-A0A7W1ESM8-F1
#
_entry.id   AF-A0A7W1ESM8-F1
#
_cell.length_a   1.000
_cell.length_b   1.000
_cell.length_c   1.000
_cell.angle_alpha   90.00
_cell.angle_beta   90.00
_cell.angle_gamma   90.00
#
_symmetry.space_group_name_H-M   'P 1'
#
loop_
_entity.id
_entity.type
_entity.pdbx_description
1 polymer ?
#
loop_
_entity_poly.entity_id
_entity_poly.type
_entity_poly.pdbx_seq_one_letter_code
_entity_poly.pdbx_strand_id
1 'polypeptide(L)'
;MKQIFTFLFSFTFFLSNANDLLIENPFSKVFKKAYSINPSIPKGILEAVSFTQTRFQHLNNSGEPSCIGYPQTFGVMGLVQDGKNYFRNNLSRVSQLSGFPEEAIISSPETSVLAYAKAFNILQTQQHVFSPDLSKYKSILIDLSELPVSNDLQNNFALNVHLYQIYWFLANSEFQDLYDFPDHKIDLPKIFGDNYNVLNSKNVAISKTSILSNTGEAYKITSTANVMSPDYPSALYTPAGSCNYSSRNGTQISAVTIHFVQGTYAGCISWFQNCSASASAHYVVRSSDGQVTQMVLESAKAWHVGSENPYTVGIEHEGYISTASWFTTAMYNSSAALSKDICTSNSINTLRTYYGPGCSGTSSQCLQGSCVKVKGHQMNPNQTHTDPGPLWNWAKYYKLINNTYSITATYSTTTGSFYDSGGASANYSNDERKFWLFTKPATTNITLSFTSFNLESGYDNLFIYNGGSINSPLIGQYSGTINPGPVTSVNDSVLVEFRSDCATTAAGWSANFIMNGTVTPTQPDVIAPTTNVNTTNAWEVTAFTSTITDVDNVGGSGVEKGYYQVIDFNGTEWRANYTKGFLADNFDNAIHPEWTPTVGIWGISGNALVQTDEVSTAAGNTNIYAALTQSLSNRYMYHFLAKFEGSGTTRRAGLHFACDNPNLPNRNNSYFVWFRLDDQKVEIYKTVNDVIGTPKVSLTHTFSAGQWYDIKVVFDRITGKISVYWNNGLVATWTDTAPYQNGSYVSFRSGNCKFSIDEIKVYRSRAGSVNVNVGSGFANEMRYLNPSPTQNAGKIKSICQDSAGNLSSIYFHDVNVDWTPPTNIAFVNDGPGADIVTINTTDSLRANWGTSVDTNSAIYRYWYSIGTTPGATNTQTWTTNWAATSVTANTLTLAQGVVYYFNIKAENGAGLFSNIISSNGQKVDTSTINIGIKENADLIGLVVFPNPFSDQINFKLYNAKDSKIKIALIDILGKQLKAIELKEGSGGIEQKFTVKDLDLKGGNYFLKVEIDGKAFYKKLLKE
;
A
#
# COMPACT_ATOMS: atom_id res chain seq x y z
N MET A 1 -29.15 51.01 -11.40
CA MET A 1 -27.95 51.08 -12.26
C MET A 1 -26.77 50.60 -11.43
N LYS A 2 -26.48 49.30 -11.44
CA LYS A 2 -25.44 48.69 -10.60
C LYS A 2 -24.33 48.12 -11.48
N GLN A 3 -23.12 48.53 -11.11
CA GLN A 3 -21.85 48.31 -11.78
C GLN A 3 -21.42 46.85 -11.70
N ILE A 4 -20.71 46.46 -12.76
CA ILE A 4 -20.07 45.18 -13.01
C ILE A 4 -18.88 45.00 -12.07
N PHE A 5 -18.86 43.92 -11.29
CA PHE A 5 -17.66 43.37 -10.66
C PHE A 5 -17.44 41.96 -11.21
N THR A 6 -16.37 41.80 -11.97
CA THR A 6 -15.88 40.53 -12.50
C THR A 6 -15.18 39.78 -11.37
N PHE A 7 -15.77 38.71 -10.85
CA PHE A 7 -15.07 37.76 -9.98
C PHE A 7 -14.35 36.72 -10.86
N LEU A 8 -13.02 36.77 -10.87
CA LEU A 8 -12.19 35.65 -11.32
C LEU A 8 -12.34 34.50 -10.32
N PHE A 9 -13.02 33.43 -10.71
CA PHE A 9 -12.95 32.16 -10.00
C PHE A 9 -11.60 31.51 -10.28
N SER A 10 -10.75 31.36 -9.27
CA SER A 10 -9.60 30.47 -9.33
C SER A 10 -10.10 29.03 -9.36
N PHE A 11 -10.06 28.39 -10.54
CA PHE A 11 -10.26 26.95 -10.65
C PHE A 11 -9.02 26.23 -10.08
N THR A 12 -9.10 25.83 -8.81
CA THR A 12 -8.25 24.75 -8.29
C THR A 12 -8.65 23.45 -8.96
N PHE A 13 -7.80 22.96 -9.88
CA PHE A 13 -7.88 21.59 -10.38
C PHE A 13 -7.62 20.63 -9.21
N PHE A 14 -8.68 20.09 -8.62
CA PHE A 14 -8.57 18.92 -7.74
C PHE A 14 -8.48 17.67 -8.62
N LEU A 15 -7.27 17.12 -8.73
CA LEU A 15 -7.05 15.72 -9.07
C LEU A 15 -7.65 14.88 -7.95
N SER A 16 -8.52 13.92 -8.28
CA SER A 16 -8.88 12.86 -7.34
C SER A 16 -7.61 12.10 -6.99
N ASN A 17 -7.25 12.03 -5.71
CA ASN A 17 -6.18 11.13 -5.26
C ASN A 17 -6.64 9.70 -5.57
N ALA A 18 -6.09 9.08 -6.60
CA ALA A 18 -6.43 7.73 -7.00
C ALA A 18 -6.18 6.70 -5.87
N ASN A 19 -5.31 7.04 -4.90
CA ASN A 19 -5.03 6.25 -3.69
C ASN A 19 -6.26 5.84 -2.85
N ASP A 20 -7.35 6.63 -2.81
CA ASP A 20 -8.53 6.28 -1.98
C ASP A 20 -9.34 5.10 -2.56
N LEU A 21 -9.16 4.78 -3.84
CA LEU A 21 -9.92 3.77 -4.57
C LEU A 21 -9.11 2.50 -4.88
N LEU A 22 -7.80 2.53 -4.66
CA LEU A 22 -6.89 1.37 -4.77
C LEU A 22 -7.02 0.50 -3.52
N ILE A 23 -7.99 -0.42 -3.54
CA ILE A 23 -8.29 -1.32 -2.42
C ILE A 23 -7.85 -2.74 -2.73
N GLU A 24 -7.51 -3.52 -1.71
CA GLU A 24 -7.19 -4.93 -1.90
C GLU A 24 -8.45 -5.72 -2.31
N ASN A 25 -8.30 -6.63 -3.28
CA ASN A 25 -9.34 -7.61 -3.62
C ASN A 25 -9.08 -8.92 -2.84
N PRO A 26 -9.78 -9.17 -1.72
CA PRO A 26 -9.56 -10.37 -0.91
C PRO A 26 -9.96 -11.67 -1.63
N PHE A 27 -10.71 -11.55 -2.74
CA PHE A 27 -11.21 -12.67 -3.52
C PHE A 27 -10.42 -12.90 -4.82
N SER A 28 -9.24 -12.28 -4.98
CA SER A 28 -8.42 -12.39 -6.20
C SER A 28 -8.20 -13.83 -6.69
N LYS A 29 -7.99 -14.79 -5.79
CA LYS A 29 -7.87 -16.23 -6.12
C LYS A 29 -9.17 -16.80 -6.74
N VAL A 30 -10.33 -16.36 -6.26
CA VAL A 30 -11.64 -16.77 -6.77
C VAL A 30 -11.86 -16.20 -8.17
N PHE A 31 -11.54 -14.93 -8.40
CA PHE A 31 -11.62 -14.32 -9.72
C PHE A 31 -10.70 -15.02 -10.73
N LYS A 32 -9.44 -15.32 -10.36
CA LYS A 32 -8.51 -16.11 -11.19
C LYS A 32 -9.07 -17.50 -11.53
N LYS A 33 -9.74 -18.16 -10.57
CA LYS A 33 -10.45 -19.43 -10.80
C LYS A 33 -11.67 -19.27 -11.74
N ALA A 34 -12.43 -18.19 -11.61
CA ALA A 34 -13.57 -17.93 -12.49
C ALA A 34 -13.13 -17.77 -13.96
N TYR A 35 -11.99 -17.10 -14.19
CA TYR A 35 -11.37 -16.97 -15.51
C TYR A 35 -10.77 -18.26 -16.05
N SER A 36 -10.20 -19.13 -15.21
CA SER A 36 -9.70 -20.43 -15.68
C SER A 36 -10.84 -21.36 -16.13
N ILE A 37 -12.02 -21.24 -15.51
CA ILE A 37 -13.23 -21.99 -15.88
C ILE A 37 -13.92 -21.36 -17.10
N ASN A 38 -13.93 -20.03 -17.20
CA ASN A 38 -14.59 -19.28 -18.29
C ASN A 38 -13.57 -18.38 -19.02
N PRO A 39 -12.62 -18.94 -19.77
CA PRO A 39 -11.49 -18.20 -20.34
C PRO A 39 -11.88 -17.21 -21.45
N SER A 40 -13.10 -17.31 -21.98
CA SER A 40 -13.64 -16.39 -22.98
C SER A 40 -14.07 -15.03 -22.40
N ILE A 41 -14.24 -14.92 -21.09
CA ILE A 41 -14.58 -13.65 -20.44
C ILE A 41 -13.32 -12.77 -20.40
N PRO A 42 -13.37 -11.54 -20.93
CA PRO A 42 -12.25 -10.62 -20.80
C PRO A 42 -11.88 -10.37 -19.33
N LYS A 43 -10.59 -10.52 -19.02
CA LYS A 43 -10.05 -10.26 -17.67
C LYS A 43 -10.31 -8.83 -17.24
N GLY A 44 -10.67 -8.62 -15.98
CA GLY A 44 -11.04 -7.32 -15.41
C GLY A 44 -12.55 -7.08 -15.33
N ILE A 45 -13.38 -7.69 -16.20
CA ILE A 45 -14.84 -7.47 -16.20
C ILE A 45 -15.48 -7.88 -14.86
N LEU A 46 -15.09 -9.04 -14.33
CA LEU A 46 -15.67 -9.55 -13.09
C LEU A 46 -15.26 -8.64 -11.93
N GLU A 47 -14.00 -8.21 -11.90
CA GLU A 47 -13.48 -7.26 -10.93
C GLU A 47 -14.21 -5.91 -11.02
N ALA A 48 -14.44 -5.39 -12.22
CA ALA A 48 -15.11 -4.12 -12.44
C ALA A 48 -16.55 -4.11 -11.92
N VAL A 49 -17.30 -5.19 -12.15
CA VAL A 49 -18.67 -5.34 -11.63
C VAL A 49 -18.65 -5.42 -10.11
N SER A 50 -17.82 -6.31 -9.54
CA SER A 50 -17.74 -6.48 -8.09
C SER A 50 -17.26 -5.21 -7.38
N PHE A 51 -16.26 -4.54 -7.93
CA PHE A 51 -15.80 -3.26 -7.41
C PHE A 51 -16.93 -2.23 -7.42
N THR A 52 -17.61 -2.07 -8.56
CA THR A 52 -18.67 -1.06 -8.72
C THR A 52 -19.82 -1.29 -7.75
N GLN A 53 -20.24 -2.54 -7.56
CA GLN A 53 -21.43 -2.89 -6.77
C GLN A 53 -21.17 -3.03 -5.27
N THR A 54 -20.04 -3.61 -4.88
CA THR A 54 -19.77 -4.00 -3.47
C THR A 54 -18.41 -3.58 -2.95
N ARG A 55 -17.52 -3.04 -3.81
CA ARG A 55 -16.10 -2.81 -3.49
C ARG A 55 -15.42 -4.09 -3.00
N PHE A 56 -15.69 -5.21 -3.68
CA PHE A 56 -15.21 -6.56 -3.34
C PHE A 56 -15.65 -7.06 -1.97
N GLN A 57 -16.80 -6.60 -1.46
CA GLN A 57 -17.34 -7.12 -0.22
C GLN A 57 -18.36 -8.21 -0.46
N HIS A 58 -18.33 -9.21 0.41
CA HIS A 58 -19.36 -10.24 0.41
C HIS A 58 -20.54 -9.77 1.26
N LEU A 59 -21.62 -9.32 0.60
CA LEU A 59 -22.85 -8.91 1.25
C LEU A 59 -23.74 -10.12 1.52
N ASN A 60 -24.28 -10.23 2.73
CA ASN A 60 -25.16 -11.33 3.14
C ASN A 60 -26.34 -10.80 3.98
N ASN A 61 -27.16 -11.70 4.52
CA ASN A 61 -28.35 -11.34 5.31
C ASN A 61 -28.06 -10.60 6.63
N SER A 62 -26.81 -10.47 7.07
CA SER A 62 -26.43 -9.79 8.31
C SER A 62 -26.13 -8.29 8.14
N GLY A 63 -26.20 -7.77 6.91
CA GLY A 63 -26.03 -6.34 6.64
C GLY A 63 -27.20 -5.49 7.13
N GLU A 64 -26.90 -4.25 7.54
CA GLU A 64 -27.91 -3.25 7.91
C GLU A 64 -28.79 -2.89 6.70
N PRO A 65 -30.13 -2.93 6.82
CA PRO A 65 -31.03 -2.60 5.72
C PRO A 65 -30.96 -1.12 5.37
N SER A 66 -31.29 -0.80 4.12
CA SER A 66 -31.41 0.58 3.66
C SER A 66 -32.54 1.33 4.37
N CYS A 67 -32.28 2.56 4.79
CA CYS A 67 -33.26 3.40 5.49
C CYS A 67 -34.41 3.88 4.59
N ILE A 68 -34.22 3.84 3.27
CA ILE A 68 -35.20 4.25 2.26
C ILE A 68 -35.96 3.07 1.64
N GLY A 69 -35.82 1.87 2.24
CA GLY A 69 -36.42 0.66 1.72
C GLY A 69 -35.85 0.21 0.37
N TYR A 70 -34.64 0.62 0.03
CA TYR A 70 -33.91 0.16 -1.16
C TYR A 70 -33.78 -1.39 -1.15
N PRO A 71 -33.98 -2.08 -2.29
CA PRO A 71 -33.80 -3.53 -2.38
C PRO A 71 -32.43 -4.00 -1.87
N GLN A 72 -32.42 -5.05 -1.04
CA GLN A 72 -31.18 -5.59 -0.49
C GLN A 72 -30.33 -6.27 -1.57
N THR A 73 -29.02 -6.06 -1.50
CA THR A 73 -28.01 -6.62 -2.38
C THR A 73 -27.21 -7.73 -1.69
N PHE A 74 -26.83 -8.76 -2.44
CA PHE A 74 -26.18 -9.96 -1.92
C PHE A 74 -24.96 -10.39 -2.74
N GLY A 75 -24.08 -11.15 -2.10
CA GLY A 75 -22.90 -11.72 -2.72
C GLY A 75 -21.79 -10.70 -2.96
N VAL A 76 -20.70 -11.16 -3.56
CA VAL A 76 -19.55 -10.34 -3.96
C VAL A 76 -19.88 -9.51 -5.21
N MET A 77 -20.84 -9.96 -6.00
CA MET A 77 -21.24 -9.34 -7.28
C MET A 77 -22.40 -8.34 -7.13
N GLY A 78 -22.96 -8.17 -5.92
CA GLY A 78 -24.03 -7.21 -5.63
C GLY A 78 -25.34 -7.51 -6.37
N LEU A 79 -25.95 -8.66 -6.07
CA LEU A 79 -27.15 -9.15 -6.75
C LEU A 79 -28.41 -8.92 -5.90
N VAL A 80 -29.49 -8.51 -6.55
CA VAL A 80 -30.80 -8.23 -5.94
C VAL A 80 -31.72 -9.44 -6.13
N GLN A 81 -32.21 -9.99 -5.02
CA GLN A 81 -33.17 -11.10 -5.01
C GLN A 81 -34.61 -10.63 -5.23
N ASP A 82 -35.02 -9.60 -4.49
CA ASP A 82 -36.35 -8.98 -4.58
C ASP A 82 -36.21 -7.50 -4.92
N GLY A 83 -36.37 -7.19 -6.20
CA GLY A 83 -36.37 -5.83 -6.73
C GLY A 83 -37.65 -5.04 -6.48
N LYS A 84 -38.56 -5.56 -5.64
CA LYS A 84 -39.81 -4.90 -5.23
C LYS A 84 -40.68 -4.46 -6.41
N ASN A 85 -40.79 -5.34 -7.41
CA ASN A 85 -41.53 -5.12 -8.67
C ASN A 85 -41.09 -3.91 -9.51
N TYR A 86 -39.88 -3.38 -9.26
CA TYR A 86 -39.33 -2.26 -10.00
C TYR A 86 -37.94 -2.58 -10.54
N PHE A 87 -37.00 -2.94 -9.67
CA PHE A 87 -35.73 -3.52 -10.12
C PHE A 87 -35.92 -4.94 -10.60
N ARG A 88 -35.04 -5.36 -11.50
CA ARG A 88 -34.95 -6.73 -11.95
C ARG A 88 -34.29 -7.59 -10.88
N ASN A 89 -34.82 -8.78 -10.67
CA ASN A 89 -34.26 -9.78 -9.76
C ASN A 89 -33.05 -10.45 -10.42
N ASN A 90 -31.94 -9.71 -10.54
CA ASN A 90 -30.75 -10.18 -11.24
C ASN A 90 -30.07 -11.36 -10.50
N LEU A 91 -30.31 -11.54 -9.19
CA LEU A 91 -29.89 -12.77 -8.50
C LEU A 91 -30.58 -14.00 -9.08
N SER A 92 -31.91 -13.96 -9.26
CA SER A 92 -32.67 -15.05 -9.87
C SER A 92 -32.24 -15.31 -11.31
N ARG A 93 -31.96 -14.24 -12.07
CA ARG A 93 -31.42 -14.33 -13.44
C ARG A 93 -30.07 -15.05 -13.47
N VAL A 94 -29.13 -14.66 -12.59
CA VAL A 94 -27.81 -15.31 -12.46
C VAL A 94 -27.95 -16.76 -12.00
N SER A 95 -28.82 -17.05 -11.04
CA SER A 95 -29.09 -18.41 -10.57
C SER A 95 -29.62 -19.30 -11.69
N GLN A 96 -30.62 -18.84 -12.46
CA GLN A 96 -31.20 -19.57 -13.59
C GLN A 96 -30.18 -19.85 -14.69
N LEU A 97 -29.37 -18.87 -15.08
CA LEU A 97 -28.37 -19.05 -16.13
C LEU A 97 -27.24 -19.97 -15.65
N SER A 98 -26.72 -19.75 -14.44
CA SER A 98 -25.55 -20.48 -13.94
C SER A 98 -25.87 -21.88 -13.40
N GLY A 99 -27.10 -22.13 -12.99
CA GLY A 99 -27.52 -23.36 -12.30
C GLY A 99 -27.09 -23.45 -10.83
N PHE A 100 -26.51 -22.39 -10.25
CA PHE A 100 -26.23 -22.33 -8.82
C PHE A 100 -27.47 -21.85 -8.05
N PRO A 101 -27.85 -22.49 -6.93
CA PRO A 101 -28.97 -22.03 -6.10
C PRO A 101 -28.73 -20.62 -5.53
N GLU A 102 -29.79 -19.79 -5.44
CA GLU A 102 -29.70 -18.43 -4.89
C GLU A 102 -29.10 -18.41 -3.48
N GLU A 103 -29.49 -19.35 -2.61
CA GLU A 103 -28.95 -19.45 -1.24
C GLU A 103 -27.44 -19.64 -1.23
N ALA A 104 -26.90 -20.46 -2.13
CA ALA A 104 -25.45 -20.69 -2.24
C ALA A 104 -24.72 -19.46 -2.77
N ILE A 105 -25.36 -18.70 -3.68
CA ILE A 105 -24.82 -17.42 -4.19
C ILE A 105 -24.76 -16.37 -3.08
N ILE A 106 -25.77 -16.34 -2.20
CA ILE A 106 -25.82 -15.43 -1.04
C ILE A 106 -24.78 -15.82 0.02
N SER A 107 -24.63 -17.11 0.32
CA SER A 107 -23.85 -17.59 1.47
C SER A 107 -22.35 -17.75 1.20
N SER A 108 -21.92 -17.86 -0.06
CA SER A 108 -20.53 -18.17 -0.42
C SER A 108 -19.94 -17.11 -1.37
N PRO A 109 -18.84 -16.42 -0.98
CA PRO A 109 -18.16 -15.47 -1.86
C PRO A 109 -17.67 -16.14 -3.15
N GLU A 110 -17.16 -17.38 -3.02
CA GLU A 110 -16.69 -18.16 -4.16
C GLU A 110 -17.83 -18.48 -5.13
N THR A 111 -18.96 -18.97 -4.62
CA THR A 111 -20.12 -19.29 -5.45
C THR A 111 -20.70 -18.05 -6.11
N SER A 112 -20.71 -16.91 -5.41
CA SER A 112 -21.17 -15.63 -5.98
C SER A 112 -20.42 -15.25 -7.25
N VAL A 113 -19.08 -15.28 -7.22
CA VAL A 113 -18.24 -14.93 -8.38
C VAL A 113 -18.36 -15.99 -9.48
N LEU A 114 -18.33 -17.28 -9.13
CA LEU A 114 -18.42 -18.37 -10.11
C LEU A 114 -19.79 -18.41 -10.82
N ALA A 115 -20.88 -18.17 -10.09
CA ALA A 115 -22.22 -18.13 -10.66
C ALA A 115 -22.36 -16.97 -11.64
N TYR A 116 -21.89 -15.77 -11.27
CA TYR A 116 -21.92 -14.61 -12.17
C TYR A 116 -21.06 -14.83 -13.42
N ALA A 117 -19.84 -15.36 -13.27
CA ALA A 117 -18.97 -15.67 -14.40
C ALA A 117 -19.62 -16.68 -15.36
N LYS A 118 -20.23 -17.74 -14.83
CA LYS A 118 -20.94 -18.73 -15.66
C LYS A 118 -22.16 -18.13 -16.37
N ALA A 119 -22.94 -17.30 -15.68
CA ALA A 119 -24.07 -16.58 -16.29
C ALA A 119 -23.60 -15.64 -17.41
N PHE A 120 -22.50 -14.91 -17.18
CA PHE A 120 -21.88 -14.03 -18.18
C PHE A 120 -21.44 -14.81 -19.42
N ASN A 121 -20.75 -15.94 -19.24
CA ASN A 121 -20.29 -16.79 -20.35
C ASN A 121 -21.46 -17.39 -21.18
N ILE A 122 -22.56 -17.75 -20.53
CA ILE A 122 -23.76 -18.23 -21.22
C ILE A 122 -24.36 -17.13 -22.09
N LEU A 123 -24.50 -15.91 -21.56
CA LEU A 123 -24.97 -14.76 -22.33
C LEU A 123 -24.00 -14.38 -23.44
N GLN A 124 -22.70 -14.50 -23.21
CA GLN A 124 -21.66 -14.32 -24.22
C GLN A 124 -21.88 -15.24 -25.42
N THR A 125 -22.20 -16.50 -25.14
CA THR A 125 -22.49 -17.52 -26.16
C THR A 125 -23.82 -17.24 -26.86
N GLN A 126 -24.88 -16.95 -26.12
CA GLN A 126 -26.23 -16.69 -26.66
C GLN A 126 -26.29 -15.43 -27.54
N GLN A 127 -25.54 -14.38 -27.17
CA GLN A 127 -25.50 -13.11 -27.88
C GLN A 127 -24.37 -13.04 -28.91
N HIS A 128 -23.58 -14.11 -29.06
CA HIS A 128 -22.43 -14.20 -29.98
C HIS A 128 -21.38 -13.07 -29.81
N VAL A 129 -21.04 -12.74 -28.56
CA VAL A 129 -20.11 -11.64 -28.24
C VAL A 129 -18.73 -12.17 -27.87
N PHE A 130 -17.86 -12.36 -28.86
CA PHE A 130 -16.45 -12.76 -28.64
C PHE A 130 -15.54 -11.76 -29.33
N SER A 131 -15.22 -10.66 -28.62
CA SER A 131 -14.44 -9.56 -29.19
C SER A 131 -13.36 -9.08 -28.23
N PRO A 132 -12.20 -8.64 -28.73
CA PRO A 132 -11.25 -7.85 -27.93
C PRO A 132 -11.76 -6.41 -27.68
N ASP A 133 -12.77 -5.94 -28.44
CA ASP A 133 -13.41 -4.65 -28.20
C ASP A 133 -14.43 -4.78 -27.05
N LEU A 134 -14.06 -4.27 -25.87
CA LEU A 134 -14.89 -4.37 -24.67
C LEU A 134 -16.24 -3.64 -24.78
N SER A 135 -16.40 -2.72 -25.73
CA SER A 135 -17.69 -2.04 -25.98
C SER A 135 -18.79 -3.02 -26.41
N LYS A 136 -18.43 -4.16 -27.00
CA LYS A 136 -19.37 -5.18 -27.46
C LYS A 136 -20.07 -5.94 -26.34
N TYR A 137 -19.54 -5.89 -25.11
CA TYR A 137 -20.10 -6.60 -23.95
C TYR A 137 -21.21 -5.82 -23.22
N LYS A 138 -21.54 -4.61 -23.67
CA LYS A 138 -22.53 -3.73 -23.04
C LYS A 138 -23.89 -4.41 -22.82
N SER A 139 -24.38 -5.19 -23.79
CA SER A 139 -25.67 -5.87 -23.70
C SER A 139 -25.71 -6.98 -22.65
N ILE A 140 -24.59 -7.64 -22.39
CA ILE A 140 -24.47 -8.68 -21.35
C ILE A 140 -24.48 -8.04 -19.96
N LEU A 141 -23.74 -6.93 -19.79
CA LEU A 141 -23.74 -6.15 -18.55
C LEU A 141 -25.14 -5.58 -18.25
N ILE A 142 -25.89 -5.17 -19.29
CA ILE A 142 -27.29 -4.76 -19.14
C ILE A 142 -28.17 -5.94 -18.71
N ASP A 143 -28.06 -7.13 -19.30
CA ASP A 143 -28.88 -8.29 -18.91
C ASP A 143 -28.66 -8.67 -17.43
N LEU A 144 -27.41 -8.62 -16.97
CA LEU A 144 -27.04 -8.98 -15.59
C LEU A 144 -27.21 -7.86 -14.55
N SER A 145 -27.61 -6.64 -14.96
CA SER A 145 -27.92 -5.55 -14.04
C SER A 145 -29.33 -5.67 -13.45
N GLU A 146 -29.47 -5.22 -12.21
CA GLU A 146 -30.72 -5.01 -11.48
C GLU A 146 -31.55 -3.84 -12.02
N LEU A 147 -30.92 -2.87 -12.71
CA LEU A 147 -31.59 -1.63 -13.11
C LEU A 147 -32.66 -1.88 -14.19
N PRO A 148 -33.78 -1.13 -14.21
CA PRO A 148 -34.79 -1.26 -15.25
C PRO A 148 -34.23 -0.93 -16.64
N VAL A 149 -34.57 -1.73 -17.65
CA VAL A 149 -34.31 -1.38 -19.05
C VAL A 149 -35.50 -0.60 -19.58
N SER A 150 -35.34 0.71 -19.69
CA SER A 150 -36.40 1.62 -20.12
C SER A 150 -35.88 2.67 -21.10
N ASN A 151 -36.78 3.14 -21.96
CA ASN A 151 -36.58 4.34 -22.79
C ASN A 151 -36.89 5.64 -22.02
N ASP A 152 -37.34 5.51 -20.78
CA ASP A 152 -37.46 6.61 -19.82
C ASP A 152 -36.09 7.26 -19.58
N LEU A 153 -36.04 8.59 -19.65
CA LEU A 153 -34.78 9.32 -19.74
C LEU A 153 -33.87 9.07 -18.53
N GLN A 154 -34.49 8.98 -17.37
CA GLN A 154 -33.80 8.92 -16.10
C GLN A 154 -33.36 7.49 -15.75
N ASN A 155 -34.19 6.48 -16.04
CA ASN A 155 -33.77 5.08 -15.92
C ASN A 155 -32.68 4.70 -16.93
N ASN A 156 -32.75 5.25 -18.15
CA ASN A 156 -31.70 5.08 -19.15
C ASN A 156 -30.38 5.72 -18.71
N PHE A 157 -30.45 6.91 -18.10
CA PHE A 157 -29.29 7.56 -17.51
C PHE A 157 -28.68 6.74 -16.36
N ALA A 158 -29.48 6.28 -15.39
CA ALA A 158 -29.03 5.45 -14.28
C ALA A 158 -28.31 4.18 -14.76
N LEU A 159 -28.87 3.50 -15.77
CA LEU A 159 -28.25 2.34 -16.40
C LEU A 159 -26.91 2.68 -17.07
N ASN A 160 -26.81 3.79 -17.79
CA ASN A 160 -25.55 4.20 -18.42
C ASN A 160 -24.52 4.74 -17.42
N VAL A 161 -24.94 5.27 -16.27
CA VAL A 161 -24.03 5.61 -15.16
C VAL A 161 -23.40 4.35 -14.57
N HIS A 162 -24.22 3.32 -14.32
CA HIS A 162 -23.73 2.02 -13.86
C HIS A 162 -22.69 1.44 -14.85
N LEU A 163 -23.01 1.45 -16.14
CA LEU A 163 -22.09 0.99 -17.18
C LEU A 163 -20.83 1.86 -17.29
N TYR A 164 -20.96 3.19 -17.16
CA TYR A 164 -19.82 4.10 -17.17
C TYR A 164 -18.85 3.77 -16.05
N GLN A 165 -19.31 3.51 -14.82
CA GLN A 165 -18.43 3.12 -13.71
C GLN A 165 -17.67 1.82 -14.00
N ILE A 166 -18.32 0.81 -14.57
CA ILE A 166 -17.67 -0.46 -14.97
C ILE A 166 -16.58 -0.20 -16.03
N TYR A 167 -16.91 0.53 -17.10
CA TYR A 167 -15.95 0.80 -18.17
C TYR A 167 -14.84 1.77 -17.76
N TRP A 168 -15.14 2.72 -16.87
CA TRP A 168 -14.15 3.62 -16.26
C TRP A 168 -13.13 2.83 -15.43
N PHE A 169 -13.60 1.87 -14.62
CA PHE A 169 -12.71 0.98 -13.87
C PHE A 169 -11.80 0.19 -14.82
N LEU A 170 -12.37 -0.39 -15.88
CA LEU A 170 -11.62 -1.16 -16.87
C LEU A 170 -10.61 -0.31 -17.66
N ALA A 171 -10.88 0.99 -17.85
CA ALA A 171 -10.02 1.92 -18.58
C ALA A 171 -8.87 2.49 -17.73
N ASN A 172 -8.89 2.32 -16.41
CA ASN A 172 -7.92 2.91 -15.50
C ASN A 172 -6.68 2.01 -15.37
N SER A 173 -5.52 2.52 -15.77
CA SER A 173 -4.25 1.78 -15.75
C SER A 173 -3.80 1.37 -14.34
N GLU A 174 -4.10 2.16 -13.31
CA GLU A 174 -3.73 1.80 -11.94
C GLU A 174 -4.55 0.61 -11.43
N PHE A 175 -5.82 0.46 -11.85
CA PHE A 175 -6.61 -0.73 -11.55
C PHE A 175 -6.16 -1.94 -12.38
N GLN A 176 -5.77 -1.73 -13.65
CA GLN A 176 -5.20 -2.80 -14.48
C GLN A 176 -3.94 -3.38 -13.84
N ASP A 177 -3.04 -2.51 -13.38
CA ASP A 177 -1.81 -2.89 -12.68
C ASP A 177 -2.11 -3.56 -11.32
N LEU A 178 -3.00 -2.97 -10.51
CA LEU A 178 -3.31 -3.47 -9.18
C LEU A 178 -3.99 -4.85 -9.19
N TYR A 179 -4.92 -5.08 -10.11
CA TYR A 179 -5.70 -6.32 -10.16
C TYR A 179 -5.24 -7.31 -11.24
N ASP A 180 -4.09 -7.07 -11.88
CA ASP A 180 -3.42 -8.02 -12.77
C ASP A 180 -4.30 -8.42 -13.98
N PHE A 181 -4.90 -7.42 -14.65
CA PHE A 181 -5.63 -7.62 -15.91
C PHE A 181 -5.05 -6.77 -17.05
N PRO A 182 -5.28 -7.17 -18.33
CA PRO A 182 -4.63 -6.55 -19.48
C PRO A 182 -4.88 -5.05 -19.60
N ASP A 183 -3.93 -4.36 -20.22
CA ASP A 183 -4.03 -2.93 -20.54
C ASP A 183 -5.10 -2.66 -21.59
N HIS A 184 -6.33 -2.53 -21.13
CA HIS A 184 -7.49 -2.28 -21.97
C HIS A 184 -7.48 -0.82 -22.43
N LYS A 185 -7.17 -0.60 -23.70
CA LYS A 185 -7.32 0.70 -24.36
C LYS A 185 -8.78 0.99 -24.68
N ILE A 186 -9.54 1.36 -23.66
CA ILE A 186 -10.98 1.66 -23.77
C ILE A 186 -11.20 3.13 -24.10
N ASP A 187 -11.82 3.38 -25.24
CA ASP A 187 -12.30 4.70 -25.63
C ASP A 187 -13.72 4.92 -25.09
N LEU A 188 -13.81 5.51 -23.89
CA LEU A 188 -15.10 5.84 -23.25
C LEU A 188 -15.96 6.78 -24.12
N PRO A 189 -15.42 7.83 -24.77
CA PRO A 189 -16.14 8.59 -25.78
C PRO A 189 -16.77 7.74 -26.89
N LYS A 190 -16.07 6.71 -27.39
CA LYS A 190 -16.62 5.80 -28.40
C LYS A 190 -17.77 4.93 -27.87
N ILE A 191 -17.73 4.53 -26.59
CA ILE A 191 -18.77 3.68 -25.97
C ILE A 191 -20.05 4.47 -25.68
N PHE A 192 -19.91 5.70 -25.20
CA PHE A 192 -21.03 6.50 -24.74
C PHE A 192 -21.44 7.62 -25.71
N GLY A 193 -20.66 7.86 -26.77
CA GLY A 193 -20.93 8.88 -27.77
C GLY A 193 -21.09 10.27 -27.13
N ASP A 194 -22.06 11.02 -27.62
CA ASP A 194 -22.40 12.35 -27.10
C ASP A 194 -22.76 12.36 -25.60
N ASN A 195 -23.15 11.21 -25.04
CA ASN A 195 -23.49 11.09 -23.62
C ASN A 195 -22.25 10.96 -22.73
N TYR A 196 -21.06 10.72 -23.28
CA TYR A 196 -19.81 10.59 -22.52
C TYR A 196 -19.51 11.84 -21.70
N ASN A 197 -19.58 13.03 -22.31
CA ASN A 197 -19.25 14.28 -21.64
C ASN A 197 -20.21 14.55 -20.47
N VAL A 198 -21.44 14.06 -20.55
CA VAL A 198 -22.40 14.10 -19.44
C VAL A 198 -22.01 13.08 -18.36
N LEU A 199 -21.80 11.82 -18.72
CA LEU A 199 -21.47 10.74 -17.75
C LEU A 199 -20.16 11.00 -16.98
N ASN A 200 -19.17 11.60 -17.65
CA ASN A 200 -17.86 11.96 -17.13
C ASN A 200 -17.83 13.38 -16.50
N SER A 201 -18.88 14.18 -16.64
CA SER A 201 -18.86 15.50 -16.03
C SER A 201 -19.00 15.39 -14.52
N LYS A 202 -18.23 16.22 -13.81
CA LYS A 202 -18.32 16.37 -12.36
C LYS A 202 -19.74 16.76 -11.94
N ASN A 203 -20.39 17.58 -12.76
CA ASN A 203 -21.73 18.10 -12.52
C ASN A 203 -22.52 18.05 -13.84
N VAL A 204 -23.74 17.54 -13.80
CA VAL A 204 -24.73 17.61 -14.88
C VAL A 204 -26.00 18.25 -14.32
N ALA A 205 -27.04 18.51 -15.11
CA ALA A 205 -28.21 19.30 -14.78
C ALA A 205 -29.40 18.55 -15.38
N ILE A 206 -30.28 18.01 -14.55
CA ILE A 206 -31.33 17.09 -15.01
C ILE A 206 -32.68 17.76 -14.80
N SER A 207 -33.68 17.37 -15.56
CA SER A 207 -35.07 17.78 -15.38
C SER A 207 -35.97 16.60 -15.74
N LYS A 208 -37.29 16.82 -15.70
CA LYS A 208 -38.24 15.82 -16.21
C LYS A 208 -38.00 15.49 -17.69
N THR A 209 -37.40 16.40 -18.47
CA THR A 209 -37.28 16.29 -19.94
C THR A 209 -35.86 16.37 -20.49
N SER A 210 -34.83 16.65 -19.68
CA SER A 210 -33.44 16.74 -20.16
C SER A 210 -32.42 16.39 -19.07
N ILE A 211 -31.18 16.09 -19.47
CA ILE A 211 -29.99 15.91 -18.61
C ILE A 211 -28.86 16.66 -19.35
N LEU A 212 -28.10 17.55 -18.71
CA LEU A 212 -27.12 18.44 -19.36
C LEU A 212 -25.79 18.46 -18.62
N SER A 213 -24.62 18.43 -19.23
CA SER A 213 -23.35 18.68 -18.52
C SER A 213 -23.26 20.11 -17.97
N ASN A 214 -22.34 20.36 -17.04
CA ASN A 214 -21.97 21.70 -16.58
C ASN A 214 -21.50 22.67 -17.69
N THR A 215 -21.16 22.15 -18.87
CA THR A 215 -20.82 22.91 -20.08
C THR A 215 -22.01 23.06 -21.04
N GLY A 216 -23.19 22.53 -20.68
CA GLY A 216 -24.45 22.68 -21.42
C GLY A 216 -24.76 21.56 -22.42
N GLU A 217 -24.03 20.45 -22.42
CA GLU A 217 -24.23 19.36 -23.38
C GLU A 217 -25.35 18.43 -22.93
N ALA A 218 -26.38 18.20 -23.76
CA ALA A 218 -27.50 17.35 -23.39
C ALA A 218 -27.21 15.85 -23.53
N TYR A 219 -27.55 15.06 -22.52
CA TYR A 219 -27.74 13.61 -22.62
C TYR A 219 -28.87 13.34 -23.60
N LYS A 220 -28.52 12.61 -24.65
CA LYS A 220 -29.41 12.35 -25.77
C LYS A 220 -30.06 10.99 -25.57
N ILE A 221 -31.38 11.06 -25.48
CA ILE A 221 -32.35 10.03 -25.88
C ILE A 221 -33.35 10.84 -26.69
N THR A 222 -33.73 10.41 -27.89
CA THR A 222 -34.51 11.21 -28.88
C THR A 222 -35.43 12.30 -28.28
N SER A 223 -35.03 13.57 -28.50
CA SER A 223 -35.68 14.87 -28.25
C SER A 223 -36.25 15.19 -26.84
N THR A 224 -35.63 16.12 -26.10
CA THR A 224 -36.21 17.38 -25.58
C THR A 224 -35.18 18.21 -24.77
N ALA A 225 -35.44 19.51 -24.63
CA ALA A 225 -34.48 20.53 -24.17
C ALA A 225 -34.51 20.84 -22.64
N ASN A 226 -33.46 21.57 -22.27
CA ASN A 226 -32.92 22.12 -21.00
C ASN A 226 -33.83 22.37 -19.77
N VAL A 227 -33.33 22.03 -18.56
CA VAL A 227 -33.33 22.88 -17.33
C VAL A 227 -32.16 22.47 -16.39
N MET A 228 -31.55 23.43 -15.66
CA MET A 228 -30.52 23.23 -14.62
C MET A 228 -31.13 22.91 -13.23
N SER A 229 -30.33 22.35 -12.31
CA SER A 229 -30.68 22.24 -10.87
C SER A 229 -31.06 23.62 -10.31
N PRO A 230 -32.24 23.79 -9.68
CA PRO A 230 -32.70 25.10 -9.22
C PRO A 230 -31.99 25.62 -7.97
N ASP A 231 -31.60 24.71 -7.07
CA ASP A 231 -31.17 25.08 -5.70
C ASP A 231 -29.65 24.98 -5.51
N TYR A 232 -29.00 23.99 -6.12
CA TYR A 232 -27.54 23.86 -6.10
C TYR A 232 -27.00 23.75 -7.53
N PRO A 233 -26.43 24.84 -8.10
CA PRO A 233 -26.01 24.87 -9.51
C PRO A 233 -25.00 23.81 -9.94
N SER A 234 -24.29 23.20 -8.98
CA SER A 234 -23.32 22.13 -9.22
C SER A 234 -23.92 20.71 -9.12
N ALA A 235 -25.20 20.51 -8.82
CA ALA A 235 -25.83 19.18 -8.80
C ALA A 235 -26.59 18.83 -10.09
N LEU A 236 -26.68 17.52 -10.39
CA LEU A 236 -27.70 16.90 -11.26
C LEU A 236 -29.09 17.20 -10.69
N TYR A 237 -30.18 17.13 -11.46
CA TYR A 237 -31.54 17.22 -10.88
C TYR A 237 -32.52 16.18 -11.46
N THR A 238 -32.54 14.97 -10.92
CA THR A 238 -33.43 13.90 -11.38
C THR A 238 -34.66 13.87 -10.48
N PRO A 239 -35.83 14.40 -10.84
CA PRO A 239 -36.93 14.48 -9.90
C PRO A 239 -37.36 13.09 -9.42
N ALA A 240 -37.52 12.95 -8.11
CA ALA A 240 -38.19 11.80 -7.50
C ALA A 240 -39.64 11.72 -8.02
N GLY A 241 -40.27 10.56 -7.89
CA GLY A 241 -41.68 10.41 -8.20
C GLY A 241 -42.50 11.42 -7.39
N SER A 242 -43.47 12.11 -8.02
CA SER A 242 -44.31 13.13 -7.33
C SER A 242 -45.09 12.60 -6.12
N CYS A 243 -45.18 11.28 -6.01
CA CYS A 243 -45.73 10.48 -4.92
C CYS A 243 -44.77 10.27 -3.73
N ASN A 244 -43.49 10.65 -3.82
CA ASN A 244 -42.46 10.41 -2.80
C ASN A 244 -42.01 11.68 -2.07
N TYR A 245 -42.66 12.83 -2.29
CA TYR A 245 -42.40 14.08 -1.59
C TYR A 245 -43.71 14.88 -1.47
N SER A 246 -43.72 15.91 -0.63
CA SER A 246 -44.88 16.80 -0.48
C SER A 246 -44.47 18.26 -0.28
N SER A 247 -45.43 19.16 -0.11
CA SER A 247 -45.15 20.53 0.33
C SER A 247 -44.53 20.55 1.75
N ARG A 248 -43.65 21.54 2.02
CA ARG A 248 -43.18 21.92 3.37
C ARG A 248 -44.18 22.76 4.16
N ASN A 249 -45.25 23.22 3.51
CA ASN A 249 -46.27 24.11 4.08
C ASN A 249 -45.67 25.38 4.72
N GLY A 250 -44.65 25.96 4.09
CA GLY A 250 -43.98 27.18 4.59
C GLY A 250 -43.00 26.95 5.74
N THR A 251 -42.77 25.71 6.17
CA THR A 251 -41.75 25.38 7.19
C THR A 251 -40.36 25.76 6.67
N GLN A 252 -39.63 26.57 7.43
CA GLN A 252 -38.27 26.99 7.08
C GLN A 252 -37.29 25.83 7.24
N ILE A 253 -36.38 25.70 6.27
CA ILE A 253 -35.24 24.77 6.34
C ILE A 253 -34.28 25.26 7.42
N SER A 254 -33.95 24.40 8.38
CA SER A 254 -33.09 24.76 9.51
C SER A 254 -32.05 23.70 9.87
N ALA A 255 -31.99 22.59 9.13
CA ALA A 255 -31.01 21.52 9.35
C ALA A 255 -30.73 20.70 8.07
N VAL A 256 -29.60 20.01 8.06
CA VAL A 256 -29.17 19.07 7.01
C VAL A 256 -28.91 17.71 7.65
N THR A 257 -29.46 16.66 7.05
CA THR A 257 -29.29 15.27 7.48
C THR A 257 -28.47 14.49 6.45
N ILE A 258 -27.40 13.86 6.94
CA ILE A 258 -26.50 13.00 6.16
C ILE A 258 -26.97 11.55 6.26
N HIS A 259 -27.13 10.91 5.11
CA HIS A 259 -27.64 9.56 4.95
C HIS A 259 -26.70 8.69 4.12
N PHE A 260 -26.87 7.37 4.21
CA PHE A 260 -26.26 6.40 3.30
C PHE A 260 -27.30 5.43 2.74
N VAL A 261 -27.17 5.15 1.45
CA VAL A 261 -28.15 4.34 0.69
C VAL A 261 -28.17 2.88 1.16
N GLN A 262 -27.04 2.34 1.61
CA GLN A 262 -26.78 0.88 1.68
C GLN A 262 -26.96 0.23 0.30
N GLY A 263 -26.40 0.88 -0.72
CA GLY A 263 -26.61 0.55 -2.13
C GLY A 263 -25.87 1.52 -3.06
N THR A 264 -26.14 1.40 -4.37
CA THR A 264 -25.43 2.17 -5.39
C THR A 264 -26.06 3.53 -5.66
N TYR A 265 -25.27 4.46 -6.20
CA TYR A 265 -25.73 5.77 -6.63
C TYR A 265 -26.84 5.70 -7.69
N ALA A 266 -26.61 4.90 -8.74
CA ALA A 266 -27.57 4.73 -9.84
C ALA A 266 -28.87 4.06 -9.35
N GLY A 267 -28.73 3.06 -8.48
CA GLY A 267 -29.86 2.43 -7.82
C GLY A 267 -30.69 3.42 -7.03
N CYS A 268 -30.07 4.20 -6.13
CA CYS A 268 -30.79 5.16 -5.30
C CYS A 268 -31.63 6.14 -6.14
N ILE A 269 -31.03 6.68 -7.21
CA ILE A 269 -31.70 7.59 -8.15
C ILE A 269 -32.93 6.92 -8.74
N SER A 270 -32.79 5.70 -9.27
CA SER A 270 -33.90 4.97 -9.87
C SER A 270 -34.98 4.62 -8.83
N TRP A 271 -34.59 4.22 -7.61
CA TRP A 271 -35.53 3.82 -6.55
C TRP A 271 -36.46 4.97 -6.13
N PHE A 272 -35.94 6.19 -5.97
CA PHE A 272 -36.75 7.35 -5.61
C PHE A 272 -37.76 7.78 -6.69
N GLN A 273 -37.68 7.24 -7.90
CA GLN A 273 -38.68 7.45 -8.96
C GLN A 273 -39.87 6.50 -8.85
N ASN A 274 -39.70 5.38 -8.14
CA ASN A 274 -40.75 4.42 -7.89
C ASN A 274 -41.69 4.92 -6.78
N CYS A 275 -42.99 5.07 -7.06
CA CYS A 275 -43.98 5.47 -6.04
C CYS A 275 -44.14 4.47 -4.90
N SER A 276 -43.70 3.22 -5.10
CA SER A 276 -43.71 2.22 -4.03
C SER A 276 -42.56 2.43 -3.04
N ALA A 277 -41.58 3.29 -3.34
CA ALA A 277 -40.49 3.61 -2.41
C ALA A 277 -41.03 4.26 -1.13
N SER A 278 -42.04 5.13 -1.25
CA SER A 278 -42.57 5.93 -0.13
C SER A 278 -41.47 6.68 0.65
N ALA A 279 -40.37 7.02 -0.04
CA ALA A 279 -39.20 7.67 0.50
C ALA A 279 -38.51 8.48 -0.62
N SER A 280 -37.83 9.57 -0.24
CA SER A 280 -36.99 10.38 -1.13
C SER A 280 -35.99 11.21 -0.33
N ALA A 281 -34.87 11.57 -0.93
CA ALA A 281 -33.96 12.57 -0.40
C ALA A 281 -33.87 13.78 -1.34
N HIS A 282 -33.25 14.86 -0.85
CA HIS A 282 -33.04 16.05 -1.68
C HIS A 282 -31.86 15.86 -2.60
N TYR A 283 -30.80 15.20 -2.15
CA TYR A 283 -29.59 14.96 -2.93
C TYR A 283 -29.06 13.53 -2.76
N VAL A 284 -28.33 13.02 -3.75
CA VAL A 284 -27.60 11.75 -3.76
C VAL A 284 -26.15 12.02 -4.20
N VAL A 285 -25.14 11.46 -3.53
CA VAL A 285 -23.72 11.71 -3.79
C VAL A 285 -23.00 10.41 -4.15
N ARG A 286 -22.26 10.43 -5.27
CA ARG A 286 -21.50 9.29 -5.80
C ARG A 286 -20.13 9.18 -5.13
N SER A 287 -19.74 7.96 -4.78
CA SER A 287 -18.51 7.70 -4.04
C SER A 287 -17.26 7.86 -4.90
N SER A 288 -17.27 7.39 -6.14
CA SER A 288 -16.07 7.32 -6.99
C SER A 288 -15.45 8.67 -7.32
N ASP A 289 -16.28 9.70 -7.52
CA ASP A 289 -15.84 11.00 -8.02
C ASP A 289 -16.56 12.21 -7.41
N GLY A 290 -17.49 11.98 -6.48
CA GLY A 290 -18.23 13.03 -5.79
C GLY A 290 -19.35 13.66 -6.61
N GLN A 291 -19.84 13.02 -7.69
CA GLN A 291 -20.98 13.53 -8.45
C GLN A 291 -22.23 13.65 -7.57
N VAL A 292 -22.97 14.77 -7.65
CA VAL A 292 -24.14 15.06 -6.79
C VAL A 292 -25.40 15.16 -7.65
N THR A 293 -26.48 14.43 -7.31
CA THR A 293 -27.81 14.53 -7.94
C THR A 293 -28.84 15.05 -6.96
N GLN A 294 -29.43 16.20 -7.21
CA GLN A 294 -30.68 16.65 -6.60
C GLN A 294 -31.85 15.78 -7.07
N MET A 295 -32.72 15.36 -6.17
CA MET A 295 -33.89 14.53 -6.45
C MET A 295 -35.21 15.23 -6.06
N VAL A 296 -35.16 16.10 -5.06
CA VAL A 296 -36.31 16.89 -4.60
C VAL A 296 -35.81 18.32 -4.39
N LEU A 297 -36.60 19.31 -4.82
CA LEU A 297 -36.29 20.72 -4.59
C LEU A 297 -36.21 21.00 -3.10
N GLU A 298 -35.27 21.84 -2.67
CA GLU A 298 -35.14 22.22 -1.25
C GLU A 298 -36.44 22.84 -0.72
N SER A 299 -37.16 23.59 -1.55
CA SER A 299 -38.48 24.16 -1.22
C SER A 299 -39.58 23.11 -0.94
N ALA A 300 -39.41 21.88 -1.41
CA ALA A 300 -40.31 20.75 -1.16
C ALA A 300 -39.79 19.87 -0.03
N LYS A 301 -40.71 19.12 0.60
CA LYS A 301 -40.43 18.20 1.71
C LYS A 301 -40.16 16.81 1.15
N ALA A 302 -38.90 16.43 1.00
CA ALA A 302 -38.51 15.04 0.76
C ALA A 302 -38.84 14.15 1.98
N TRP A 303 -38.95 12.84 1.77
CA TRP A 303 -39.32 11.87 2.81
C TRP A 303 -38.11 10.98 3.15
N HIS A 304 -37.20 11.48 3.97
CA HIS A 304 -35.91 10.85 4.27
C HIS A 304 -35.66 10.55 5.77
N VAL A 305 -36.31 11.27 6.68
CA VAL A 305 -36.01 11.24 8.12
C VAL A 305 -37.26 11.40 8.99
N GLY A 306 -38.39 10.81 8.59
CA GLY A 306 -39.59 10.75 9.44
C GLY A 306 -40.19 12.11 9.84
N SER A 307 -40.29 12.38 11.14
CA SER A 307 -40.90 13.59 11.70
C SER A 307 -40.12 14.88 11.42
N GLU A 308 -38.84 14.73 11.08
CA GLU A 308 -37.88 15.82 10.93
C GLU A 308 -37.87 16.36 9.49
N ASN A 309 -38.45 15.60 8.55
CA ASN A 309 -38.61 15.96 7.14
C ASN A 309 -39.03 17.43 6.88
N PRO A 310 -40.01 18.03 7.60
CA PRO A 310 -40.50 19.38 7.30
C PRO A 310 -39.43 20.47 7.31
N TYR A 311 -38.37 20.33 8.11
CA TYR A 311 -37.35 21.37 8.30
C TYR A 311 -35.92 20.93 7.91
N THR A 312 -35.74 19.68 7.48
CA THR A 312 -34.43 19.16 7.06
C THR A 312 -34.28 19.09 5.54
N VAL A 313 -33.06 19.28 5.07
CA VAL A 313 -32.60 18.80 3.75
C VAL A 313 -31.86 17.47 3.96
N GLY A 314 -32.04 16.51 3.05
CA GLY A 314 -31.53 15.14 3.17
C GLY A 314 -30.56 14.81 2.04
N ILE A 315 -29.39 14.31 2.38
CA ILE A 315 -28.32 13.96 1.43
C ILE A 315 -27.95 12.50 1.58
N GLU A 316 -28.27 11.69 0.57
CA GLU A 316 -27.90 10.27 0.47
C GLU A 316 -26.51 10.09 -0.10
N HIS A 317 -25.72 9.17 0.45
CA HIS A 317 -24.39 8.83 -0.04
C HIS A 317 -24.35 7.37 -0.50
N GLU A 318 -23.78 7.14 -1.67
CA GLU A 318 -23.55 5.80 -2.20
C GLU A 318 -22.64 4.97 -1.29
N GLY A 319 -22.96 3.69 -1.12
CA GLY A 319 -22.12 2.72 -0.44
C GLY A 319 -22.72 2.18 0.85
N TYR A 320 -21.87 1.53 1.64
CA TYR A 320 -22.27 0.80 2.84
C TYR A 320 -21.53 1.33 4.07
N ILE A 321 -22.27 1.62 5.15
CA ILE A 321 -21.73 2.32 6.33
C ILE A 321 -20.69 1.51 7.12
N SER A 322 -20.67 0.19 6.92
CA SER A 322 -19.71 -0.74 7.52
C SER A 322 -18.34 -0.72 6.83
N THR A 323 -18.18 0.10 5.78
CA THR A 323 -17.10 -0.09 4.81
C THR A 323 -16.45 1.23 4.45
N ALA A 324 -15.28 1.47 5.05
CA ALA A 324 -14.57 2.74 4.94
C ALA A 324 -14.14 3.13 3.51
N SER A 325 -13.95 2.16 2.60
CA SER A 325 -13.53 2.43 1.21
C SER A 325 -14.56 3.19 0.38
N TRP A 326 -15.82 3.27 0.83
CA TRP A 326 -16.83 4.12 0.20
C TRP A 326 -16.68 5.60 0.56
N PHE A 327 -16.02 5.94 1.68
CA PHE A 327 -15.90 7.33 2.15
C PHE A 327 -14.69 8.05 1.53
N THR A 328 -14.73 8.19 0.21
CA THR A 328 -13.63 8.79 -0.56
C THR A 328 -13.49 10.28 -0.29
N THR A 329 -12.30 10.82 -0.53
CA THR A 329 -12.08 12.27 -0.46
C THR A 329 -12.97 13.05 -1.44
N ALA A 330 -13.26 12.49 -2.61
CA ALA A 330 -14.17 13.11 -3.58
C ALA A 330 -15.60 13.24 -3.02
N MET A 331 -16.14 12.17 -2.41
CA MET A 331 -17.43 12.18 -1.74
C MET A 331 -17.48 13.22 -0.60
N TYR A 332 -16.49 13.19 0.31
CA TYR A 332 -16.43 14.14 1.42
C TYR A 332 -16.39 15.60 0.95
N ASN A 333 -15.61 15.90 -0.09
CA ASN A 333 -15.47 17.26 -0.62
C ASN A 333 -16.79 17.75 -1.23
N SER A 334 -17.41 16.96 -2.10
CA SER A 334 -18.67 17.34 -2.75
C SER A 334 -19.82 17.46 -1.77
N SER A 335 -19.93 16.50 -0.85
CA SER A 335 -20.96 16.54 0.20
C SER A 335 -20.78 17.72 1.15
N ALA A 336 -19.55 18.04 1.56
CA ALA A 336 -19.27 19.19 2.42
C ALA A 336 -19.55 20.52 1.71
N ALA A 337 -19.20 20.62 0.42
CA ALA A 337 -19.51 21.80 -0.40
C ALA A 337 -21.02 22.00 -0.54
N LEU A 338 -21.78 20.91 -0.77
CA LEU A 338 -23.24 20.94 -0.82
C LEU A 338 -23.85 21.36 0.53
N SER A 339 -23.43 20.75 1.64
CA SER A 339 -23.92 21.11 2.97
C SER A 339 -23.61 22.58 3.32
N LYS A 340 -22.43 23.09 2.95
CA LYS A 340 -22.07 24.50 3.12
C LYS A 340 -22.99 25.43 2.32
N ASP A 341 -23.31 25.05 1.08
CA ASP A 341 -24.23 25.79 0.23
C ASP A 341 -25.64 25.84 0.81
N ILE A 342 -26.22 24.69 1.16
CA ILE A 342 -27.53 24.58 1.81
C ILE A 342 -27.58 25.45 3.07
N CYS A 343 -26.53 25.38 3.91
CA CYS A 343 -26.45 26.18 5.12
C CYS A 343 -26.42 27.67 4.82
N THR A 344 -25.64 28.09 3.82
CA THR A 344 -25.54 29.50 3.41
C THR A 344 -26.88 30.01 2.87
N SER A 345 -27.51 29.24 1.97
CA SER A 345 -28.79 29.57 1.35
C SER A 345 -29.94 29.68 2.36
N ASN A 346 -29.86 28.93 3.47
CA ASN A 346 -30.91 28.86 4.49
C ASN A 346 -30.56 29.55 5.82
N SER A 347 -29.48 30.34 5.87
CA SER A 347 -29.01 31.04 7.09
C SER A 347 -28.77 30.11 8.29
N ILE A 348 -28.30 28.89 8.03
CA ILE A 348 -27.91 27.92 9.05
C ILE A 348 -26.43 28.16 9.38
N ASN A 349 -26.11 28.35 10.67
CA ASN A 349 -24.72 28.49 11.07
C ASN A 349 -23.95 27.18 10.85
N THR A 350 -22.94 27.21 9.97
CA THR A 350 -22.12 26.03 9.64
C THR A 350 -21.26 25.54 10.80
N LEU A 351 -21.03 26.37 11.82
CA LEU A 351 -20.35 25.97 13.06
C LEU A 351 -21.17 24.98 13.88
N ARG A 352 -22.49 24.91 13.65
CA ARG A 352 -23.38 23.90 14.25
C ARG A 352 -23.36 22.57 13.50
N THR A 353 -22.28 22.28 12.77
CA THR A 353 -22.02 20.95 12.20
C THR A 353 -21.53 20.03 13.31
N TYR A 354 -22.02 18.79 13.37
CA TYR A 354 -21.56 17.85 14.38
C TYR A 354 -20.04 17.64 14.30
N TYR A 355 -19.38 17.72 15.46
CA TYR A 355 -17.95 17.49 15.62
C TYR A 355 -17.74 16.52 16.78
N GLY A 356 -17.54 15.25 16.45
CA GLY A 356 -17.33 14.19 17.43
C GLY A 356 -17.10 12.84 16.75
N PRO A 357 -16.89 11.77 17.51
CA PRO A 357 -16.81 10.43 16.96
C PRO A 357 -18.12 10.04 16.27
N GLY A 358 -18.01 9.31 15.16
CA GLY A 358 -19.15 8.64 14.55
C GLY A 358 -19.82 7.68 15.54
N CYS A 359 -21.09 7.41 15.33
CA CYS A 359 -21.88 6.58 16.23
C CYS A 359 -22.91 5.76 15.46
N SER A 360 -23.45 4.72 16.09
CA SER A 360 -24.54 3.88 15.57
C SER A 360 -25.69 3.80 16.57
N GLY A 361 -26.92 3.68 16.03
CA GLY A 361 -28.14 3.47 16.81
C GLY A 361 -28.52 4.66 17.72
N THR A 362 -29.28 4.36 18.77
CA THR A 362 -29.83 5.36 19.72
C THR A 362 -28.93 5.57 20.95
N SER A 363 -27.63 5.29 20.85
CA SER A 363 -26.69 5.51 21.95
C SER A 363 -26.76 6.96 22.46
N SER A 364 -26.50 7.20 23.74
CA SER A 364 -26.49 8.56 24.32
C SER A 364 -25.53 9.50 23.57
N GLN A 365 -24.46 8.96 22.98
CA GLN A 365 -23.52 9.69 22.12
C GLN A 365 -24.16 10.14 20.79
N CYS A 366 -25.12 9.40 20.24
CA CYS A 366 -25.84 9.79 19.02
C CYS A 366 -26.93 10.84 19.27
N LEU A 367 -27.43 10.97 20.50
CA LEU A 367 -28.49 11.92 20.80
C LEU A 367 -27.98 13.36 20.75
N GLN A 368 -28.18 14.01 19.60
CA GLN A 368 -27.77 15.39 19.38
C GLN A 368 -28.98 16.32 19.47
N GLY A 369 -28.89 17.29 20.38
CA GLY A 369 -29.93 18.30 20.60
C GLY A 369 -30.18 19.20 19.39
N SER A 370 -31.06 20.20 19.59
CA SER A 370 -31.40 21.19 18.56
C SER A 370 -30.23 22.11 18.16
N CYS A 371 -29.14 22.08 18.94
CA CYS A 371 -27.93 22.83 18.72
C CYS A 371 -27.23 22.44 17.42
N VAL A 372 -27.11 21.13 17.17
CA VAL A 372 -26.46 20.59 15.99
C VAL A 372 -27.42 20.60 14.81
N LYS A 373 -27.03 21.29 13.73
CA LYS A 373 -27.84 21.51 12.52
C LYS A 373 -27.40 20.70 11.30
N VAL A 374 -26.13 20.29 11.22
CA VAL A 374 -25.67 19.33 10.19
C VAL A 374 -25.25 18.05 10.91
N LYS A 375 -26.02 16.99 10.74
CA LYS A 375 -25.86 15.73 11.50
C LYS A 375 -26.34 14.51 10.71
N GLY A 376 -26.01 13.32 11.21
CA GLY A 376 -26.43 12.09 10.56
C GLY A 376 -27.87 11.72 10.88
N HIS A 377 -28.44 10.81 10.08
CA HIS A 377 -29.78 10.27 10.32
C HIS A 377 -29.93 9.78 11.75
N GLN A 378 -28.96 9.02 12.24
CA GLN A 378 -28.95 8.45 13.59
C GLN A 378 -28.96 9.46 14.73
N MET A 379 -28.67 10.73 14.43
CA MET A 379 -28.60 11.82 15.41
C MET A 379 -29.86 12.67 15.50
N ASN A 380 -30.87 12.37 14.68
CA ASN A 380 -32.17 13.02 14.78
C ASN A 380 -33.03 12.38 15.89
N PRO A 381 -33.96 13.12 16.51
CA PRO A 381 -34.87 12.55 17.49
C PRO A 381 -35.71 11.41 16.90
N ASN A 382 -36.09 10.41 17.73
CA ASN A 382 -37.05 9.35 17.38
C ASN A 382 -36.73 8.52 16.11
N GLN A 383 -35.48 8.52 15.65
CA GLN A 383 -35.04 7.70 14.52
C GLN A 383 -34.84 6.23 14.92
N THR A 384 -34.65 5.35 13.93
CA THR A 384 -34.24 3.94 14.15
C THR A 384 -33.06 3.48 13.29
N HIS A 385 -32.53 4.37 12.44
CA HIS A 385 -31.50 4.05 11.44
C HIS A 385 -30.08 4.43 11.85
N THR A 386 -29.08 3.65 11.44
CA THR A 386 -27.70 3.78 11.94
C THR A 386 -26.79 4.67 11.09
N ASP A 387 -27.23 5.15 9.93
CA ASP A 387 -26.45 5.92 8.97
C ASP A 387 -26.18 7.37 9.40
N PRO A 388 -25.02 7.98 9.04
CA PRO A 388 -23.92 7.45 8.20
C PRO A 388 -22.97 6.48 8.91
N GLY A 389 -23.27 6.08 10.15
CA GLY A 389 -22.53 5.06 10.88
C GLY A 389 -21.25 5.55 11.57
N PRO A 390 -20.57 4.65 12.31
CA PRO A 390 -19.43 4.99 13.15
C PRO A 390 -18.15 5.32 12.37
N LEU A 391 -18.05 4.87 11.13
CA LEU A 391 -16.88 5.07 10.29
C LEU A 391 -16.89 6.40 9.52
N TRP A 392 -18.00 7.15 9.53
CA TRP A 392 -18.06 8.49 8.95
C TRP A 392 -17.26 9.49 9.80
N ASN A 393 -16.27 10.13 9.17
CA ASN A 393 -15.35 11.04 9.83
C ASN A 393 -15.93 12.46 9.89
N TRP A 394 -16.72 12.71 10.93
CA TRP A 394 -17.32 14.02 11.21
C TRP A 394 -16.29 15.13 11.42
N ALA A 395 -15.12 14.83 11.99
CA ALA A 395 -14.06 15.84 12.16
C ALA A 395 -13.51 16.34 10.81
N LYS A 396 -13.30 15.43 9.85
CA LYS A 396 -12.95 15.78 8.45
C LYS A 396 -14.07 16.58 7.80
N TYR A 397 -15.31 16.13 7.94
CA TYR A 397 -16.48 16.78 7.34
C TYR A 397 -16.69 18.21 7.85
N TYR A 398 -16.60 18.41 9.17
CA TYR A 398 -16.65 19.73 9.80
C TYR A 398 -15.59 20.69 9.25
N LYS A 399 -14.34 20.21 9.14
CA LYS A 399 -13.22 21.02 8.62
C LYS A 399 -13.43 21.41 7.16
N LEU A 400 -14.03 20.55 6.34
CA LEU A 400 -14.32 20.84 4.94
C LEU A 400 -15.45 21.87 4.78
N ILE A 401 -16.53 21.75 5.55
CA ILE A 401 -17.62 22.74 5.58
C ILE A 401 -17.08 24.10 6.06
N ASN A 402 -16.29 24.08 7.14
CA ASN A 402 -15.72 25.26 7.77
C ASN A 402 -14.26 25.50 7.32
N ASN A 403 -13.95 25.28 6.05
CA ASN A 403 -12.57 25.39 5.53
C ASN A 403 -12.06 26.84 5.39
N THR A 404 -12.96 27.83 5.43
CA THR A 404 -12.62 29.25 5.40
C THR A 404 -12.56 29.80 6.82
N TYR A 405 -11.43 30.39 7.19
CA TYR A 405 -11.25 31.03 8.49
C TYR A 405 -10.25 32.19 8.40
N SER A 406 -10.34 33.13 9.35
CA SER A 406 -9.39 34.23 9.51
C SER A 406 -8.69 34.11 10.86
N ILE A 407 -7.42 34.50 10.89
CA ILE A 407 -6.66 34.60 12.14
C ILE A 407 -7.21 35.78 12.94
N THR A 408 -7.66 35.51 14.17
CA THR A 408 -8.18 36.52 15.11
C THR A 408 -7.06 37.43 15.61
N ALA A 409 -5.91 36.85 15.96
CA ALA A 409 -4.70 37.62 16.25
C ALA A 409 -3.43 36.79 15.99
N THR A 410 -2.37 37.49 15.60
CA THR A 410 -1.02 36.92 15.43
C THR A 410 -0.10 37.50 16.49
N TYR A 411 0.54 36.63 17.26
CA TYR A 411 1.55 37.00 18.26
C TYR A 411 2.94 36.72 17.71
N SER A 412 3.83 37.71 17.83
CA SER A 412 5.23 37.63 17.38
C SER A 412 6.23 38.15 18.42
N THR A 413 5.79 38.38 19.66
CA THR A 413 6.67 38.71 20.81
C THR A 413 7.20 37.44 21.46
N THR A 414 8.30 37.54 22.21
CA THR A 414 8.89 36.37 22.91
C THR A 414 8.00 35.88 24.05
N THR A 415 7.34 36.78 24.75
CA THR A 415 6.39 36.46 25.80
C THR A 415 5.17 37.36 25.70
N GLY A 416 4.08 36.94 26.33
CA GLY A 416 2.88 37.74 26.45
C GLY A 416 1.74 36.93 27.06
N SER A 417 0.62 37.60 27.25
CA SER A 417 -0.63 36.97 27.68
C SER A 417 -1.64 37.00 26.54
N PHE A 418 -2.46 35.96 26.45
CA PHE A 418 -3.62 35.92 25.56
C PHE A 418 -4.82 35.29 26.27
N TYR A 419 -5.99 35.58 25.75
CA TYR A 419 -7.28 35.20 26.31
C TYR A 419 -8.25 34.87 25.17
N ASP A 420 -9.39 34.27 25.52
CA ASP A 420 -10.49 34.01 24.60
C ASP A 420 -11.20 35.29 24.11
N SER A 421 -12.33 35.17 23.42
CA SER A 421 -13.06 36.32 22.88
C SER A 421 -13.68 37.26 23.92
N GLY A 422 -13.99 36.77 25.12
CA GLY A 422 -14.55 37.52 26.26
C GLY A 422 -13.51 38.36 27.01
N GLY A 423 -12.24 38.21 26.69
CA GLY A 423 -11.19 38.96 27.37
C GLY A 423 -10.89 38.44 28.76
N ALA A 424 -10.24 39.27 29.59
CA ALA A 424 -9.83 38.87 30.93
C ALA A 424 -10.98 38.86 31.97
N SER A 425 -12.20 39.27 31.61
CA SER A 425 -13.27 39.54 32.60
C SER A 425 -14.69 39.26 32.14
N ALA A 426 -14.93 38.97 30.86
CA ALA A 426 -16.24 38.57 30.37
C ALA A 426 -16.20 37.13 29.85
N ASN A 427 -17.38 36.50 29.76
CA ASN A 427 -17.51 35.18 29.17
C ASN A 427 -17.32 35.25 27.64
N TYR A 428 -16.84 34.16 27.03
CA TYR A 428 -16.87 33.99 25.57
C TYR A 428 -18.32 33.97 25.05
N SER A 429 -18.55 34.13 23.74
CA SER A 429 -19.90 34.03 23.16
C SER A 429 -20.18 32.62 22.60
N ASN A 430 -21.46 32.29 22.42
CA ASN A 430 -21.88 31.10 21.66
C ASN A 430 -21.53 31.25 20.17
N ASP A 431 -21.51 30.12 19.47
CA ASP A 431 -21.35 30.03 18.01
C ASP A 431 -20.05 30.66 17.51
N GLU A 432 -18.97 30.57 18.29
CA GLU A 432 -17.68 31.12 17.93
C GLU A 432 -16.73 30.09 17.35
N ARG A 433 -15.90 30.57 16.41
CA ARG A 433 -14.70 29.87 15.96
C ARG A 433 -13.58 30.88 15.76
N LYS A 434 -12.62 30.90 16.67
CA LYS A 434 -11.55 31.92 16.74
C LYS A 434 -10.17 31.28 16.67
N PHE A 435 -9.20 32.04 16.18
CA PHE A 435 -7.87 31.54 15.84
C PHE A 435 -6.77 32.48 16.31
N TRP A 436 -5.81 31.97 17.08
CA TRP A 436 -4.63 32.72 17.49
C TRP A 436 -3.38 32.04 16.96
N LEU A 437 -2.62 32.75 16.13
CA LEU A 437 -1.37 32.25 15.56
C LEU A 437 -0.20 32.79 16.37
N PHE A 438 0.61 31.89 16.91
CA PHE A 438 1.87 32.22 17.58
C PHE A 438 2.99 31.86 16.63
N THR A 439 3.71 32.86 16.16
CA THR A 439 4.83 32.65 15.26
C THR A 439 5.79 33.83 15.31
N LYS A 440 7.08 33.52 15.38
CA LYS A 440 8.16 34.49 15.34
C LYS A 440 9.39 33.81 14.71
N PRO A 441 10.14 34.49 13.83
CA PRO A 441 11.41 33.97 13.33
C PRO A 441 12.35 33.52 14.46
N ALA A 442 13.10 32.44 14.24
CA ALA A 442 14.03 31.85 15.20
C ALA A 442 13.39 31.32 16.50
N THR A 443 12.10 30.99 16.49
CA THR A 443 11.43 30.23 17.56
C THR A 443 11.67 28.75 17.36
N THR A 444 12.13 28.03 18.39
CA THR A 444 12.31 26.57 18.34
C THR A 444 11.10 25.83 18.90
N ASN A 445 10.49 26.38 19.93
CA ASN A 445 9.23 25.90 20.48
C ASN A 445 8.43 27.02 21.15
N ILE A 446 7.14 26.81 21.29
CA ILE A 446 6.22 27.73 21.94
C ILE A 446 5.54 26.98 23.08
N THR A 447 5.64 27.53 24.28
CA THR A 447 4.94 27.02 25.46
C THR A 447 3.77 27.94 25.80
N LEU A 448 2.56 27.38 25.84
CA LEU A 448 1.34 28.04 26.29
C LEU A 448 1.02 27.55 27.70
N SER A 449 1.06 28.45 28.68
CA SER A 449 0.80 28.16 30.10
C SER A 449 -0.53 28.75 30.53
N PHE A 450 -1.55 27.90 30.67
CA PHE A 450 -2.90 28.31 31.04
C PHE A 450 -2.99 28.62 32.54
N THR A 451 -3.35 29.85 32.88
CA THR A 451 -3.50 30.34 34.26
C THR A 451 -4.93 30.22 34.77
N SER A 452 -5.91 30.23 33.88
CA SER A 452 -7.33 29.91 34.16
C SER A 452 -7.94 29.15 32.99
N PHE A 453 -8.91 28.28 33.28
CA PHE A 453 -9.59 27.50 32.26
C PHE A 453 -11.00 27.08 32.72
N ASN A 454 -12.02 27.52 32.01
CA ASN A 454 -13.43 27.24 32.29
C ASN A 454 -14.25 27.30 30.99
N LEU A 455 -14.43 26.14 30.37
CA LEU A 455 -15.27 25.93 29.19
C LEU A 455 -16.48 25.06 29.53
N GLU A 456 -17.53 25.11 28.71
CA GLU A 456 -18.62 24.12 28.80
C GLU A 456 -18.07 22.71 28.51
N SER A 457 -18.26 21.80 29.47
CA SER A 457 -17.69 20.46 29.43
C SER A 457 -18.31 19.59 28.34
N GLY A 458 -17.50 19.20 27.35
CA GLY A 458 -17.87 18.28 26.27
C GLY A 458 -18.43 18.95 25.03
N TYR A 459 -18.73 20.24 25.08
CA TYR A 459 -19.36 20.99 23.99
C TYR A 459 -18.40 22.05 23.42
N ASP A 460 -17.78 22.83 24.31
CA ASP A 460 -16.83 23.86 23.93
C ASP A 460 -15.39 23.33 24.01
N ASN A 461 -14.61 23.61 22.96
CA ASN A 461 -13.33 22.96 22.76
C ASN A 461 -12.23 23.96 22.37
N LEU A 462 -11.10 23.86 23.07
CA LEU A 462 -9.85 24.51 22.69
C LEU A 462 -8.92 23.48 22.03
N PHE A 463 -8.55 23.74 20.79
CA PHE A 463 -7.62 22.93 20.01
C PHE A 463 -6.28 23.65 19.88
N ILE A 464 -5.19 22.92 20.08
CA ILE A 464 -3.83 23.44 19.93
C ILE A 464 -3.12 22.61 18.87
N TYR A 465 -2.70 23.26 17.79
CA TYR A 465 -2.02 22.64 16.66
C TYR A 465 -0.54 23.01 16.66
N ASN A 466 0.33 22.02 16.43
CA ASN A 466 1.77 22.16 16.28
C ASN A 466 2.14 22.59 14.85
N GLY A 467 1.81 23.84 14.54
CA GLY A 467 2.08 24.50 13.27
C GLY A 467 1.05 25.60 12.99
N GLY A 468 1.25 26.38 11.93
CA GLY A 468 0.42 27.54 11.61
C GLY A 468 -0.95 27.27 10.95
N SER A 469 -1.45 26.03 10.91
CA SER A 469 -2.71 25.70 10.22
C SER A 469 -3.55 24.63 10.93
N ILE A 470 -4.85 24.57 10.63
CA ILE A 470 -5.76 23.52 11.14
C ILE A 470 -5.48 22.11 10.59
N ASN A 471 -4.55 22.02 9.62
CA ASN A 471 -4.04 20.77 9.05
C ASN A 471 -2.72 20.34 9.71
N SER A 472 -2.15 21.17 10.58
CA SER A 472 -0.96 20.82 11.38
C SER A 472 -1.32 19.78 12.46
N PRO A 473 -0.35 18.99 12.96
CA PRO A 473 -0.61 17.98 13.99
C PRO A 473 -1.28 18.57 15.24
N LEU A 474 -2.36 17.97 15.72
CA LEU A 474 -3.03 18.38 16.95
C LEU A 474 -2.23 17.90 18.17
N ILE A 475 -1.86 18.81 19.06
CA ILE A 475 -1.11 18.50 20.30
C ILE A 475 -1.97 18.58 21.56
N GLY A 476 -3.17 19.15 21.48
CA GLY A 476 -4.12 19.11 22.58
C GLY A 476 -5.53 19.51 22.17
N GLN A 477 -6.52 18.86 22.78
CA GLN A 477 -7.92 19.23 22.75
C GLN A 477 -8.42 19.27 24.18
N TYR A 478 -8.95 20.41 24.60
CA TYR A 478 -9.33 20.67 25.99
C TYR A 478 -10.75 21.22 26.08
N SER A 479 -11.47 20.81 27.12
CA SER A 479 -12.85 21.20 27.40
C SER A 479 -13.10 21.14 28.91
N GLY A 480 -14.21 21.70 29.39
CA GLY A 480 -14.57 21.72 30.80
C GLY A 480 -13.71 22.65 31.65
N THR A 481 -13.57 22.31 32.93
CA THR A 481 -12.88 23.16 33.94
C THR A 481 -11.50 22.64 34.34
N ILE A 482 -11.02 21.56 33.72
CA ILE A 482 -9.70 21.00 34.02
C ILE A 482 -8.66 21.84 33.28
N ASN A 483 -7.82 22.54 34.04
CA ASN A 483 -6.77 23.36 33.46
C ASN A 483 -5.73 22.49 32.72
N PRO A 484 -5.43 22.75 31.43
CA PRO A 484 -4.43 22.03 30.65
C PRO A 484 -3.00 22.08 31.20
N GLY A 485 -2.68 23.08 32.03
CA GLY A 485 -1.30 23.37 32.43
C GLY A 485 -0.45 23.88 31.26
N PRO A 486 0.89 23.74 31.31
CA PRO A 486 1.76 24.13 30.21
C PRO A 486 1.68 23.13 29.04
N VAL A 487 1.48 23.66 27.83
CA VAL A 487 1.47 22.90 26.57
C VAL A 487 2.57 23.44 25.67
N THR A 488 3.54 22.60 25.30
CA THR A 488 4.72 23.00 24.50
C THR A 488 4.70 22.38 23.12
N SER A 489 4.91 23.18 22.07
CA SER A 489 5.07 22.73 20.69
C SER A 489 6.47 22.17 20.42
N VAL A 490 6.65 21.47 19.30
CA VAL A 490 7.98 21.05 18.82
C VAL A 490 8.42 21.80 17.56
N ASN A 491 7.53 22.64 17.00
CA ASN A 491 7.78 23.49 15.84
C ASN A 491 7.80 24.98 16.21
N ASP A 492 8.19 25.80 15.24
CA ASP A 492 8.33 27.27 15.29
C ASP A 492 7.01 28.06 15.34
N SER A 493 5.89 27.37 15.23
CA SER A 493 4.56 27.96 15.15
C SER A 493 3.51 27.12 15.86
N VAL A 494 2.54 27.81 16.47
CA VAL A 494 1.36 27.20 17.09
C VAL A 494 0.12 27.93 16.63
N LEU A 495 -0.88 27.18 16.18
CA LEU A 495 -2.23 27.69 15.96
C LEU A 495 -3.13 27.19 17.09
N VAL A 496 -3.75 28.13 17.80
CA VAL A 496 -4.81 27.83 18.77
C VAL A 496 -6.15 28.11 18.09
N GLU A 497 -7.06 27.16 18.15
CA GLU A 497 -8.44 27.29 17.68
C GLU A 497 -9.39 27.08 18.85
N PHE A 498 -10.29 28.03 19.07
CA PHE A 498 -11.40 27.84 20.01
C PHE A 498 -12.71 27.69 19.26
N ARG A 499 -13.56 26.79 19.73
CA ARG A 499 -14.92 26.58 19.24
C ARG A 499 -15.89 26.58 20.41
N SER A 500 -16.98 27.33 20.28
CA SER A 500 -18.14 27.23 21.16
C SER A 500 -19.38 26.73 20.43
N ASP A 501 -20.26 26.05 21.16
CA ASP A 501 -21.54 25.57 20.67
C ASP A 501 -22.61 26.70 20.72
N CYS A 502 -23.89 26.38 20.56
CA CYS A 502 -24.96 27.39 20.49
C CYS A 502 -25.48 27.89 21.86
N ALA A 503 -25.03 27.33 22.99
CA ALA A 503 -25.52 27.63 24.32
C ALA A 503 -24.39 27.69 25.36
N THR A 504 -24.75 28.06 26.60
CA THR A 504 -23.85 28.02 27.77
C THR A 504 -22.47 28.67 27.58
N THR A 505 -22.36 29.95 27.93
CA THR A 505 -21.05 30.60 27.99
C THR A 505 -20.41 30.48 29.36
N ALA A 506 -19.08 30.48 29.40
CA ALA A 506 -18.30 30.48 30.62
C ALA A 506 -17.15 31.50 30.54
N ALA A 507 -16.42 31.64 31.65
CA ALA A 507 -15.35 32.64 31.79
C ALA A 507 -14.12 32.37 30.89
N GLY A 508 -14.08 31.23 30.20
CA GLY A 508 -13.08 30.92 29.19
C GLY A 508 -11.68 30.64 29.76
N TRP A 509 -10.63 31.14 29.12
CA TRP A 509 -9.25 30.91 29.55
C TRP A 509 -8.35 32.13 29.47
N SER A 510 -7.38 32.16 30.36
CA SER A 510 -6.23 33.04 30.30
C SER A 510 -4.96 32.20 30.23
N ALA A 511 -4.04 32.59 29.36
CA ALA A 511 -2.77 31.89 29.21
C ALA A 511 -1.64 32.86 28.93
N ASN A 512 -0.47 32.53 29.47
CA ASN A 512 0.79 33.16 29.10
C ASN A 512 1.46 32.32 28.04
N PHE A 513 2.03 32.95 27.03
CA PHE A 513 2.86 32.26 26.05
C PHE A 513 4.32 32.67 26.22
N ILE A 514 5.20 31.70 25.97
CA ILE A 514 6.64 31.90 25.83
C ILE A 514 7.03 31.26 24.51
N MET A 515 7.45 32.08 23.55
CA MET A 515 8.14 31.63 22.35
C MET A 515 9.61 31.49 22.73
N ASN A 516 10.02 30.25 22.98
CA ASN A 516 11.42 29.94 23.20
C ASN A 516 12.11 30.05 21.85
N GLY A 517 12.77 31.18 21.63
CA GLY A 517 13.87 31.22 20.68
C GLY A 517 15.10 30.68 21.38
N THR A 518 16.02 30.14 20.60
CA THR A 518 17.42 30.19 21.00
C THR A 518 17.70 31.64 21.39
N VAL A 519 18.23 31.87 22.61
CA VAL A 519 19.04 33.06 22.88
C VAL A 519 19.86 33.25 21.62
N THR A 520 19.80 34.44 20.99
CA THR A 520 20.74 34.79 19.93
C THR A 520 22.09 34.35 20.46
N PRO A 521 22.70 33.27 19.94
CA PRO A 521 24.00 32.96 20.40
C PRO A 521 24.80 34.14 19.87
N THR A 522 25.48 34.82 20.78
CA THR A 522 26.50 35.81 20.43
C THR A 522 27.63 35.18 19.59
N GLN A 523 27.49 33.91 19.18
CA GLN A 523 28.12 33.32 18.02
C GLN A 523 27.09 32.72 17.05
N PRO A 524 27.29 32.84 15.73
CA PRO A 524 26.55 32.02 14.76
C PRO A 524 26.71 30.53 15.08
N ASP A 525 25.61 29.77 14.99
CA ASP A 525 25.67 28.31 15.01
C ASP A 525 26.43 27.85 13.76
N VAL A 526 27.57 27.22 13.98
CA VAL A 526 28.51 26.75 12.94
C VAL A 526 28.71 25.24 13.00
N ILE A 527 28.00 24.55 13.90
CA ILE A 527 28.13 23.11 14.06
C ILE A 527 27.08 22.47 13.16
N ALA A 528 27.52 21.58 12.27
CA ALA A 528 26.61 20.88 11.39
C ALA A 528 25.79 19.82 12.14
N PRO A 529 24.52 19.61 11.75
CA PRO A 529 23.72 18.51 12.29
C PRO A 529 24.28 17.16 11.82
N THR A 530 23.75 16.08 12.37
CA THR A 530 24.07 14.70 11.99
C THR A 530 22.83 13.97 11.49
N THR A 531 23.04 12.97 10.63
CA THR A 531 21.96 12.14 10.07
C THR A 531 22.37 10.67 10.09
N ASN A 532 21.41 9.78 10.33
CA ASN A 532 21.60 8.34 10.34
C ASN A 532 20.43 7.64 9.63
N VAL A 533 20.72 6.64 8.81
CA VAL A 533 19.73 5.86 8.04
C VAL A 533 19.73 4.42 8.52
N ASN A 534 18.55 3.88 8.80
CA ASN A 534 18.37 2.50 9.23
C ASN A 534 17.28 1.80 8.40
N THR A 535 17.47 0.51 8.13
CA THR A 535 16.45 -0.40 7.59
C THR A 535 16.10 -1.47 8.63
N THR A 536 14.92 -2.05 8.52
CA THR A 536 14.46 -3.09 9.45
C THR A 536 14.94 -4.48 9.08
N ASN A 537 15.09 -4.77 7.78
CA ASN A 537 15.44 -6.11 7.30
C ASN A 537 16.91 -6.19 6.92
N ALA A 538 17.48 -7.39 7.07
CA ALA A 538 18.83 -7.68 6.58
C ALA A 538 18.89 -7.82 5.05
N TRP A 539 17.78 -8.24 4.44
CA TRP A 539 17.56 -8.42 3.00
C TRP A 539 16.21 -7.85 2.61
N GLU A 540 16.17 -7.08 1.52
CA GLU A 540 14.95 -6.51 1.00
C GLU A 540 14.50 -7.28 -0.25
N VAL A 541 13.36 -7.97 -0.13
CA VAL A 541 12.73 -8.79 -1.19
C VAL A 541 11.58 -8.04 -1.89
N THR A 542 11.07 -6.97 -1.29
CA THR A 542 9.95 -6.15 -1.77
C THR A 542 10.13 -4.71 -1.29
N ALA A 543 9.17 -3.83 -1.57
CA ALA A 543 9.19 -2.46 -1.07
C ALA A 543 9.28 -2.41 0.47
N PHE A 544 10.10 -1.50 0.99
CA PHE A 544 10.36 -1.37 2.42
C PHE A 544 10.41 0.10 2.85
N THR A 545 10.28 0.33 4.16
CA THR A 545 10.41 1.65 4.76
C THR A 545 11.76 1.76 5.46
N SER A 546 12.55 2.78 5.10
CA SER A 546 13.76 3.15 5.82
C SER A 546 13.48 4.31 6.77
N THR A 547 13.98 4.19 8.00
CA THR A 547 13.87 5.22 9.03
C THR A 547 15.14 6.07 9.05
N ILE A 548 14.97 7.38 9.22
CA ILE A 548 16.08 8.33 9.18
C ILE A 548 15.97 9.26 10.38
N THR A 549 17.05 9.31 11.16
CA THR A 549 17.13 10.11 12.38
C THR A 549 18.14 11.22 12.18
N ASP A 550 17.69 12.46 12.35
CA ASP A 550 18.55 13.65 12.29
C ASP A 550 18.66 14.24 13.70
N VAL A 551 19.87 14.63 14.08
CA VAL A 551 20.16 15.18 15.41
C VAL A 551 21.03 16.41 15.25
N ASP A 552 20.60 17.51 15.84
CA ASP A 552 21.39 18.73 15.94
C ASP A 552 22.19 18.79 17.25
N ASN A 553 23.22 19.63 17.30
CA ASN A 553 23.95 19.84 18.55
C ASN A 553 23.09 20.50 19.63
N VAL A 554 23.42 20.21 20.88
CA VAL A 554 22.78 20.84 22.04
C VAL A 554 23.00 22.36 21.97
N GLY A 555 21.90 23.13 21.94
CA GLY A 555 21.93 24.59 21.80
C GLY A 555 22.12 25.10 20.36
N GLY A 556 22.12 24.21 19.36
CA GLY A 556 22.12 24.55 17.94
C GLY A 556 20.79 25.12 17.45
N SER A 557 20.74 25.43 16.16
CA SER A 557 19.63 26.08 15.47
C SER A 557 18.47 25.14 15.12
N GLY A 558 18.62 23.83 15.36
CA GLY A 558 17.65 22.78 15.09
C GLY A 558 17.65 22.36 13.61
N VAL A 559 17.46 21.05 13.35
CA VAL A 559 17.34 20.51 12.00
C VAL A 559 16.12 21.12 11.30
N GLU A 560 16.34 21.79 10.16
CA GLU A 560 15.30 22.42 9.34
C GLU A 560 14.84 21.48 8.22
N LYS A 561 15.77 20.79 7.54
CA LYS A 561 15.48 20.04 6.30
C LYS A 561 16.29 18.75 6.19
N GLY A 562 15.62 17.67 5.75
CA GLY A 562 16.25 16.41 5.39
C GLY A 562 16.17 16.12 3.89
N TYR A 563 17.26 15.59 3.34
CA TYR A 563 17.36 15.13 1.96
C TYR A 563 17.84 13.67 1.91
N TYR A 564 17.40 12.94 0.89
CA TYR A 564 17.82 11.57 0.66
C TYR A 564 18.00 11.26 -0.81
N GLN A 565 18.78 10.21 -1.06
CA GLN A 565 18.97 9.64 -2.38
C GLN A 565 18.99 8.12 -2.26
N VAL A 566 18.34 7.45 -3.20
CA VAL A 566 18.49 6.02 -3.40
C VAL A 566 19.34 5.78 -4.64
N ILE A 567 20.38 4.97 -4.50
CA ILE A 567 21.20 4.50 -5.61
C ILE A 567 21.23 2.97 -5.62
N ASP A 568 21.41 2.40 -6.81
CA ASP A 568 21.52 0.97 -7.05
C ASP A 568 22.76 0.61 -7.85
N PHE A 569 23.27 -0.60 -7.66
CA PHE A 569 24.49 -1.09 -8.30
C PHE A 569 24.14 -2.17 -9.32
N ASN A 570 24.49 -1.94 -10.58
CA ASN A 570 24.13 -2.83 -11.69
C ASN A 570 25.11 -3.99 -11.90
N GLY A 571 26.10 -4.17 -11.00
CA GLY A 571 27.21 -5.11 -11.14
C GLY A 571 28.52 -4.46 -11.62
N THR A 572 28.44 -3.28 -12.23
CA THR A 572 29.60 -2.54 -12.78
C THR A 572 29.73 -1.14 -12.18
N GLU A 573 28.63 -0.41 -12.03
CA GLU A 573 28.62 0.97 -11.54
C GLU A 573 27.38 1.30 -10.71
N TRP A 574 27.49 2.33 -9.87
CA TRP A 574 26.41 2.85 -9.04
C TRP A 574 25.61 3.90 -9.80
N ARG A 575 24.29 3.72 -9.89
CA ARG A 575 23.34 4.58 -10.59
C ARG A 575 22.19 4.97 -9.71
N ALA A 576 21.35 5.88 -10.19
CA ALA A 576 20.07 6.18 -9.57
C ALA A 576 18.99 6.16 -10.64
N ASN A 577 17.74 5.97 -10.21
CA ASN A 577 16.61 6.02 -11.12
C ASN A 577 16.11 7.46 -11.32
N TYR A 578 16.41 8.02 -12.49
CA TYR A 578 16.02 9.39 -12.86
C TYR A 578 14.51 9.60 -12.96
N THR A 579 13.72 8.55 -13.24
CA THR A 579 12.25 8.64 -13.24
C THR A 579 11.68 8.77 -11.84
N LYS A 580 12.46 8.39 -10.81
CA LYS A 580 12.15 8.59 -9.38
C LYS A 580 12.75 9.87 -8.80
N GLY A 581 13.31 10.71 -9.68
CA GLY A 581 13.87 12.01 -9.30
C GLY A 581 15.21 11.91 -8.59
N PHE A 582 15.97 10.83 -8.81
CA PHE A 582 17.36 10.69 -8.36
C PHE A 582 18.29 10.61 -9.57
N LEU A 583 19.47 11.21 -9.47
CA LEU A 583 20.52 11.04 -10.47
C LEU A 583 21.82 10.73 -9.75
N ALA A 584 22.56 9.74 -10.21
CA ALA A 584 23.88 9.42 -9.69
C ALA A 584 24.81 9.01 -10.82
N ASP A 585 25.95 9.67 -10.89
CA ASP A 585 27.06 9.28 -11.75
C ASP A 585 28.36 9.63 -11.04
N ASN A 586 29.36 8.75 -11.14
CA ASN A 586 30.72 8.96 -10.65
C ASN A 586 31.69 9.19 -11.81
N PHE A 587 31.25 9.01 -13.07
CA PHE A 587 32.10 9.22 -14.24
C PHE A 587 33.40 8.39 -14.23
N ASP A 588 33.32 7.17 -13.70
CA ASP A 588 34.50 6.30 -13.49
C ASP A 588 35.11 5.77 -14.80
N ASN A 589 34.27 5.43 -15.79
CA ASN A 589 34.71 4.68 -16.98
C ASN A 589 34.47 5.41 -18.31
N ALA A 590 33.21 5.64 -18.65
CA ALA A 590 32.79 6.24 -19.91
C ALA A 590 31.57 7.13 -19.69
N ILE A 591 31.25 8.00 -20.66
CA ILE A 591 30.00 8.75 -20.63
C ILE A 591 28.86 7.75 -20.78
N HIS A 592 28.12 7.54 -19.70
CA HIS A 592 26.99 6.62 -19.70
C HIS A 592 25.87 7.10 -20.64
N PRO A 593 25.09 6.21 -21.28
CA PRO A 593 24.00 6.58 -22.20
C PRO A 593 22.89 7.47 -21.64
N GLU A 594 22.81 7.62 -20.31
CA GLU A 594 21.91 8.61 -19.68
C GLU A 594 22.34 10.06 -19.96
N TRP A 595 23.61 10.27 -20.34
CA TRP A 595 24.16 11.58 -20.69
C TRP A 595 24.25 11.75 -22.21
N THR A 596 23.72 12.87 -22.69
CA THR A 596 23.75 13.25 -24.11
C THR A 596 24.62 14.49 -24.30
N PRO A 597 25.86 14.36 -24.82
CA PRO A 597 26.68 15.51 -25.20
C PRO A 597 26.16 16.09 -26.52
N THR A 598 25.94 17.40 -26.57
CA THR A 598 25.40 18.08 -27.77
C THR A 598 26.31 19.19 -28.29
N VAL A 599 26.99 19.94 -27.41
CA VAL A 599 27.87 21.04 -27.81
C VAL A 599 29.15 21.04 -26.98
N GLY A 600 30.29 21.19 -27.65
CA GLY A 600 31.63 21.13 -27.05
C GLY A 600 32.20 19.70 -27.04
N ILE A 601 33.46 19.59 -26.60
CA ILE A 601 34.17 18.32 -26.51
C ILE A 601 34.08 17.82 -25.07
N TRP A 602 33.32 16.74 -24.86
CA TRP A 602 33.11 16.07 -23.57
C TRP A 602 33.68 14.66 -23.59
N GLY A 603 34.32 14.24 -22.50
CA GLY A 603 34.86 12.89 -22.35
C GLY A 603 35.14 12.54 -20.89
N ILE A 604 35.44 11.28 -20.60
CA ILE A 604 35.92 10.87 -19.28
C ILE A 604 37.45 10.92 -19.25
N SER A 605 38.02 11.57 -18.23
CA SER A 605 39.46 11.62 -18.02
C SER A 605 39.78 11.77 -16.53
N GLY A 606 40.58 10.84 -15.99
CA GLY A 606 40.96 10.86 -14.57
C GLY A 606 39.77 10.69 -13.62
N ASN A 607 38.84 9.77 -13.96
CA ASN A 607 37.60 9.49 -13.22
C ASN A 607 36.71 10.73 -13.05
N ALA A 608 36.66 11.58 -14.08
CA ALA A 608 35.81 12.75 -14.10
C ALA A 608 35.27 12.98 -15.50
N LEU A 609 34.07 13.55 -15.58
CA LEU A 609 33.55 14.13 -16.82
C LEU A 609 34.29 15.44 -17.09
N VAL A 610 34.97 15.53 -18.23
CA VAL A 610 35.78 16.68 -18.60
C VAL A 610 35.29 17.28 -19.91
N GLN A 611 35.06 18.58 -19.87
CA GLN A 611 34.88 19.43 -21.04
C GLN A 611 36.20 20.14 -21.34
N THR A 612 36.66 20.13 -22.60
CA THR A 612 37.97 20.69 -23.00
C THR A 612 37.93 21.74 -24.11
N ASP A 613 36.75 22.09 -24.62
CA ASP A 613 36.62 23.10 -25.66
C ASP A 613 36.60 24.52 -25.06
N GLU A 614 37.75 25.21 -25.12
CA GLU A 614 37.95 26.49 -24.44
C GLU A 614 38.00 27.71 -25.36
N VAL A 615 38.20 27.50 -26.66
CA VAL A 615 38.56 28.56 -27.62
C VAL A 615 37.70 28.59 -28.88
N SER A 616 36.87 27.57 -29.13
CA SER A 616 35.99 27.56 -30.30
C SER A 616 34.79 28.50 -30.13
N THR A 617 34.04 28.74 -31.19
CA THR A 617 32.74 29.44 -31.10
C THR A 617 31.72 28.66 -30.25
N ALA A 618 31.87 27.34 -30.14
CA ALA A 618 31.07 26.48 -29.27
C ALA A 618 31.51 26.57 -27.79
N ALA A 619 32.74 26.97 -27.51
CA ALA A 619 33.30 27.07 -26.16
C ALA A 619 32.51 28.03 -25.24
N GLY A 620 31.79 29.01 -25.81
CA GLY A 620 30.98 29.97 -25.03
C GLY A 620 29.64 29.42 -24.51
N ASN A 621 29.17 28.29 -25.03
CA ASN A 621 27.90 27.67 -24.66
C ASN A 621 27.89 26.15 -24.89
N THR A 622 28.70 25.42 -24.14
CA THR A 622 28.71 23.96 -24.23
C THR A 622 27.48 23.33 -23.58
N ASN A 623 27.18 22.09 -23.95
CA ASN A 623 26.01 21.38 -23.49
C ASN A 623 26.23 19.87 -23.43
N ILE A 624 26.02 19.33 -22.24
CA ILE A 624 25.76 17.92 -21.98
C ILE A 624 24.59 17.86 -20.99
N TYR A 625 23.67 16.91 -21.16
CA TYR A 625 22.49 16.81 -20.30
C TYR A 625 22.13 15.37 -19.97
N ALA A 626 21.38 15.20 -18.88
CA ALA A 626 20.76 13.94 -18.48
C ALA A 626 19.29 14.15 -18.13
N ALA A 627 18.48 13.11 -18.35
CA ALA A 627 17.08 13.10 -17.91
C ALA A 627 16.99 13.09 -16.38
N LEU A 628 16.00 13.79 -15.83
CA LEU A 628 15.69 13.80 -14.40
C LEU A 628 14.27 14.34 -14.15
N THR A 629 13.39 13.51 -13.60
CA THR A 629 12.06 13.92 -13.19
C THR A 629 12.10 14.77 -11.92
N GLN A 630 11.83 16.06 -12.05
CA GLN A 630 11.95 17.06 -10.97
C GLN A 630 10.60 17.52 -10.39
N SER A 631 9.55 16.72 -10.56
CA SER A 631 8.20 16.99 -10.06
C SER A 631 7.81 16.22 -8.79
N LEU A 632 8.65 15.28 -8.33
CA LEU A 632 8.33 14.27 -7.31
C LEU A 632 8.70 14.66 -5.88
N SER A 633 9.33 15.82 -5.66
CA SER A 633 9.69 16.28 -4.32
C SER A 633 9.64 17.79 -4.23
N ASN A 634 9.21 18.35 -3.09
CA ASN A 634 9.15 19.80 -2.93
C ASN A 634 10.50 20.46 -3.13
N ARG A 635 11.59 19.75 -2.77
CA ARG A 635 12.96 20.26 -2.88
C ARG A 635 13.87 19.23 -3.52
N TYR A 636 14.82 19.74 -4.30
CA TYR A 636 15.91 18.98 -4.88
C TYR A 636 17.24 19.58 -4.44
N MET A 637 18.22 18.72 -4.17
CA MET A 637 19.61 19.11 -3.96
C MET A 637 20.47 18.46 -5.03
N TYR A 638 21.19 19.28 -5.80
CA TYR A 638 22.15 18.86 -6.81
C TYR A 638 23.55 19.01 -6.22
N HIS A 639 24.20 17.90 -5.91
CA HIS A 639 25.55 17.83 -5.35
C HIS A 639 26.51 17.32 -6.40
N PHE A 640 27.63 17.99 -6.62
CA PHE A 640 28.69 17.52 -7.50
C PHE A 640 30.03 18.12 -7.08
N LEU A 641 31.10 17.40 -7.40
CA LEU A 641 32.45 17.95 -7.33
C LEU A 641 32.76 18.63 -8.66
N ALA A 642 33.42 19.78 -8.59
CA ALA A 642 33.73 20.57 -9.78
C ALA A 642 35.12 21.20 -9.71
N LYS A 643 35.83 21.19 -10.84
CA LYS A 643 37.12 21.87 -11.01
C LYS A 643 37.07 22.75 -12.25
N PHE A 644 37.51 23.98 -12.08
CA PHE A 644 37.49 25.04 -13.10
C PHE A 644 38.93 25.38 -13.47
N GLU A 645 39.31 25.27 -14.74
CA GLU A 645 40.69 25.51 -15.16
C GLU A 645 40.80 25.86 -16.66
N GLY A 646 42.02 25.75 -17.19
CA GLY A 646 42.33 25.91 -18.60
C GLY A 646 42.79 27.32 -18.99
N SER A 647 43.06 27.53 -20.28
CA SER A 647 43.76 28.70 -20.84
C SER A 647 42.83 29.74 -21.47
N GLY A 648 41.53 29.49 -21.54
CA GLY A 648 40.57 30.45 -22.08
C GLY A 648 40.43 31.74 -21.25
N THR A 649 39.70 32.72 -21.79
CA THR A 649 39.41 34.00 -21.12
C THR A 649 37.93 34.10 -20.76
N THR A 650 37.60 34.80 -19.67
CA THR A 650 36.23 34.89 -19.10
C THR A 650 35.68 33.53 -18.64
N ARG A 651 36.57 32.67 -18.13
CA ARG A 651 36.33 31.28 -17.74
C ARG A 651 35.17 31.19 -16.75
N ARG A 652 34.20 30.34 -17.08
CA ARG A 652 33.01 30.07 -16.27
C ARG A 652 32.46 28.68 -16.55
N ALA A 653 31.88 28.02 -15.56
CA ALA A 653 31.13 26.78 -15.71
C ALA A 653 29.96 26.73 -14.74
N GLY A 654 28.98 25.86 -14.99
CA GLY A 654 27.73 25.90 -14.25
C GLY A 654 26.77 24.75 -14.53
N LEU A 655 25.66 24.76 -13.80
CA LEU A 655 24.60 23.75 -13.85
C LEU A 655 23.25 24.40 -14.16
N HIS A 656 22.63 23.98 -15.25
CA HIS A 656 21.21 24.18 -15.49
C HIS A 656 20.41 23.07 -14.78
N PHE A 657 19.34 23.46 -14.10
CA PHE A 657 18.42 22.56 -13.41
C PHE A 657 16.97 23.02 -13.57
N ALA A 658 16.03 22.11 -13.25
CA ALA A 658 14.60 22.27 -13.56
C ALA A 658 14.35 22.58 -15.05
N CYS A 659 15.12 21.97 -15.95
CA CYS A 659 15.06 22.22 -17.39
C CYS A 659 13.87 21.50 -18.02
N ASP A 660 13.09 22.15 -18.87
CA ASP A 660 12.01 21.51 -19.63
C ASP A 660 12.44 20.97 -21.01
N ASN A 661 13.38 21.64 -21.69
CA ASN A 661 13.90 21.21 -22.99
C ASN A 661 15.43 21.39 -23.08
N PRO A 662 16.23 20.32 -23.12
CA PRO A 662 17.68 20.39 -23.02
C PRO A 662 18.38 20.64 -24.36
N ASN A 663 17.65 20.53 -25.47
CA ASN A 663 18.20 20.65 -26.83
C ASN A 663 18.37 22.10 -27.28
N LEU A 664 17.73 23.04 -26.60
CA LEU A 664 17.84 24.47 -26.91
C LEU A 664 19.08 25.10 -26.24
N PRO A 665 19.71 26.11 -26.85
CA PRO A 665 20.95 26.70 -26.36
C PRO A 665 20.97 27.09 -24.87
N ASN A 666 19.85 27.52 -24.30
CA ASN A 666 19.74 27.91 -22.89
C ASN A 666 18.79 27.00 -22.10
N ARG A 667 18.50 25.82 -22.64
CA ARG A 667 17.68 24.78 -22.02
C ARG A 667 16.24 25.27 -21.74
N ASN A 668 15.75 26.16 -22.60
CA ASN A 668 14.42 26.73 -22.59
C ASN A 668 13.99 27.33 -21.23
N ASN A 669 13.05 26.73 -20.49
CA ASN A 669 12.73 27.19 -19.13
C ASN A 669 13.60 26.41 -18.14
N SER A 670 14.46 27.12 -17.42
CA SER A 670 15.37 26.53 -16.45
C SER A 670 15.86 27.56 -15.44
N TYR A 671 16.48 27.08 -14.37
CA TYR A 671 17.39 27.88 -13.56
C TYR A 671 18.83 27.53 -13.90
N PHE A 672 19.73 28.47 -13.70
CA PHE A 672 21.13 28.30 -14.04
C PHE A 672 22.03 28.99 -13.01
N VAL A 673 23.03 28.27 -12.50
CA VAL A 673 24.08 28.84 -11.66
C VAL A 673 25.38 28.91 -12.45
N TRP A 674 25.96 30.10 -12.54
CA TRP A 674 27.30 30.33 -13.08
C TRP A 674 28.32 30.47 -11.95
N PHE A 675 29.46 29.79 -12.11
CA PHE A 675 30.67 30.01 -11.34
C PHE A 675 31.71 30.64 -12.27
N ARG A 676 32.02 31.91 -12.06
CA ARG A 676 32.91 32.69 -12.94
C ARG A 676 34.30 32.77 -12.32
N LEU A 677 35.23 32.01 -12.89
CA LEU A 677 36.59 31.90 -12.39
C LEU A 677 37.36 33.21 -12.56
N ASP A 678 37.27 33.89 -13.71
CA ASP A 678 38.05 35.11 -13.90
C ASP A 678 37.43 36.33 -13.19
N ASP A 679 36.10 36.37 -13.10
CA ASP A 679 35.37 37.46 -12.42
C ASP A 679 35.26 37.26 -10.90
N GLN A 680 35.60 36.06 -10.40
CA GLN A 680 35.50 35.64 -9.00
C GLN A 680 34.07 35.83 -8.45
N LYS A 681 33.08 35.24 -9.13
CA LYS A 681 31.65 35.39 -8.83
C LYS A 681 30.86 34.09 -8.87
N VAL A 682 29.82 34.02 -8.04
CA VAL A 682 28.69 33.09 -8.18
C VAL A 682 27.46 33.86 -8.59
N GLU A 683 26.80 33.40 -9.65
CA GLU A 683 25.62 34.07 -10.21
C GLU A 683 24.45 33.11 -10.41
N ILE A 684 23.24 33.57 -10.10
CA ILE A 684 22.00 32.79 -10.27
C ILE A 684 21.14 33.45 -11.34
N TYR A 685 20.65 32.66 -12.29
CA TYR A 685 19.83 33.09 -13.41
C TYR A 685 18.53 32.29 -13.48
N LYS A 686 17.51 32.93 -14.07
CA LYS A 686 16.31 32.27 -14.57
C LYS A 686 16.29 32.42 -16.09
N THR A 687 16.19 31.30 -16.79
CA THR A 687 16.00 31.25 -18.23
C THR A 687 14.50 31.14 -18.51
N VAL A 688 13.97 32.04 -19.34
CA VAL A 688 12.55 32.05 -19.73
C VAL A 688 12.47 31.92 -21.25
N ASN A 689 11.79 30.90 -21.75
CA ASN A 689 11.63 30.66 -23.19
C ASN A 689 12.96 30.74 -23.96
N ASP A 690 13.98 30.06 -23.43
CA ASP A 690 15.34 29.98 -23.99
C ASP A 690 16.15 31.29 -23.98
N VAL A 691 15.70 32.29 -23.23
CA VAL A 691 16.42 33.56 -23.05
C VAL A 691 16.97 33.65 -21.63
N ILE A 692 18.30 33.80 -21.51
CA ILE A 692 18.97 34.13 -20.24
C ILE A 692 18.94 35.65 -20.06
N GLY A 693 18.25 36.11 -19.01
CA GLY A 693 18.22 37.53 -18.63
C GLY A 693 19.44 37.98 -17.81
N THR A 694 19.32 39.11 -17.13
CA THR A 694 20.33 39.57 -16.16
C THR A 694 20.39 38.62 -14.95
N PRO A 695 21.57 38.48 -14.31
CA PRO A 695 21.68 37.68 -13.09
C PRO A 695 20.73 38.19 -12.02
N LYS A 696 20.02 37.29 -11.36
CA LYS A 696 19.16 37.57 -10.21
C LYS A 696 19.96 37.74 -8.93
N VAL A 697 21.10 37.07 -8.87
CA VAL A 697 22.13 37.22 -7.84
C VAL A 697 23.48 37.24 -8.54
N SER A 698 24.38 38.11 -8.09
CA SER A 698 25.79 38.16 -8.51
C SER A 698 26.62 38.54 -7.29
N LEU A 699 27.27 37.55 -6.67
CA LEU A 699 28.03 37.70 -5.43
C LEU A 699 29.50 37.36 -5.68
N THR A 700 30.39 38.15 -5.08
CA THR A 700 31.82 37.87 -5.10
C THR A 700 32.10 36.63 -4.28
N HIS A 701 32.83 35.69 -4.89
CA HIS A 701 33.28 34.47 -4.23
C HIS A 701 34.63 34.08 -4.82
N THR A 702 35.63 33.91 -3.96
CA THR A 702 37.00 33.67 -4.40
C THR A 702 37.29 32.18 -4.54
N PHE A 703 37.81 31.77 -5.69
CA PHE A 703 38.23 30.40 -5.94
C PHE A 703 39.35 30.34 -6.99
N SER A 704 40.24 29.37 -6.82
CA SER A 704 41.44 29.18 -7.63
C SER A 704 41.22 28.17 -8.75
N ALA A 705 41.92 28.41 -9.86
CA ALA A 705 41.98 27.49 -10.99
C ALA A 705 42.65 26.16 -10.60
N GLY A 706 42.16 25.04 -11.15
CA GLY A 706 42.76 23.72 -10.97
C GLY A 706 42.47 23.04 -9.62
N GLN A 707 41.72 23.68 -8.73
CA GLN A 707 41.27 23.12 -7.46
C GLN A 707 39.88 22.46 -7.61
N TRP A 708 39.67 21.35 -6.90
CA TRP A 708 38.36 20.70 -6.79
C TRP A 708 37.55 21.33 -5.67
N TYR A 709 36.25 21.50 -5.90
CA TYR A 709 35.30 22.06 -4.95
C TYR A 709 34.07 21.17 -4.83
N ASP A 710 33.54 21.03 -3.63
CA ASP A 710 32.24 20.41 -3.39
C ASP A 710 31.15 21.48 -3.53
N ILE A 711 30.28 21.31 -4.52
CA ILE A 711 29.20 22.25 -4.82
C ILE A 711 27.85 21.59 -4.58
N LYS A 712 26.97 22.28 -3.87
CA LYS A 712 25.57 21.88 -3.72
C LYS A 712 24.64 23.02 -4.11
N VAL A 713 23.67 22.74 -4.97
CA VAL A 713 22.59 23.69 -5.31
C VAL A 713 21.29 23.10 -4.77
N VAL A 714 20.59 23.83 -3.93
CA VAL A 714 19.28 23.44 -3.39
C VAL A 714 18.21 24.29 -4.06
N PHE A 715 17.18 23.65 -4.57
CA PHE A 715 16.01 24.31 -5.13
C PHE A 715 14.73 23.84 -4.44
N ASP A 716 14.02 24.76 -3.81
CA ASP A 716 12.69 24.57 -3.27
C ASP A 716 11.65 25.08 -4.27
N ARG A 717 10.90 24.15 -4.88
CA ARG A 717 9.90 24.46 -5.91
C ARG A 717 8.66 25.14 -5.35
N ILE A 718 8.41 24.96 -4.05
CA ILE A 718 7.22 25.48 -3.38
C ILE A 718 7.45 26.94 -2.99
N THR A 719 8.59 27.23 -2.37
CA THR A 719 8.94 28.62 -1.95
C THR A 719 9.65 29.40 -3.04
N GLY A 720 10.23 28.72 -4.03
CA GLY A 720 11.10 29.29 -5.05
C GLY A 720 12.51 29.63 -4.59
N LYS A 721 12.88 29.23 -3.36
CA LYS A 721 14.21 29.49 -2.81
C LYS A 721 15.26 28.60 -3.49
N ILE A 722 16.31 29.23 -3.98
CA ILE A 722 17.53 28.62 -4.51
C ILE A 722 18.69 28.99 -3.58
N SER A 723 19.46 28.00 -3.15
CA SER A 723 20.63 28.20 -2.28
C SER A 723 21.83 27.45 -2.85
N VAL A 724 22.99 28.11 -2.88
CA VAL A 724 24.24 27.55 -3.42
C VAL A 724 25.25 27.44 -2.29
N TYR A 725 25.76 26.23 -2.09
CA TYR A 725 26.81 25.90 -1.13
C TYR A 725 28.11 25.58 -1.86
N TRP A 726 29.21 26.00 -1.26
CA TRP A 726 30.56 25.80 -1.74
C TRP A 726 31.41 25.29 -0.58
N ASN A 727 31.96 24.08 -0.70
CA ASN A 727 32.62 23.35 0.39
C ASN A 727 31.77 23.35 1.67
N ASN A 728 30.47 23.07 1.51
CA ASN A 728 29.42 23.09 2.55
C ASN A 728 29.07 24.47 3.14
N GLY A 729 29.79 25.55 2.81
CA GLY A 729 29.42 26.90 3.20
C GLY A 729 28.39 27.53 2.25
N LEU A 730 27.33 28.15 2.78
CA LEU A 730 26.35 28.87 1.96
C LEU A 730 26.97 30.14 1.36
N VAL A 731 26.94 30.28 0.03
CA VAL A 731 27.56 31.41 -0.69
C VAL A 731 26.60 32.29 -1.47
N ALA A 732 25.43 31.76 -1.85
CA ALA A 732 24.42 32.55 -2.56
C ALA A 732 23.01 32.03 -2.26
N THR A 733 22.03 32.94 -2.21
CA THR A 733 20.61 32.58 -2.14
C THR A 733 19.78 33.54 -2.97
N TRP A 734 18.73 33.03 -3.61
CA TRP A 734 17.71 33.80 -4.30
C TRP A 734 16.34 33.18 -4.07
N THR A 735 15.26 33.95 -4.12
CA THR A 735 13.89 33.42 -4.08
C THR A 735 13.12 33.93 -5.28
N ASP A 736 12.66 33.01 -6.12
CA ASP A 736 11.76 33.31 -7.23
C ASP A 736 10.32 33.31 -6.71
N THR A 737 9.60 34.42 -6.90
CA THR A 737 8.20 34.52 -6.48
C THR A 737 7.23 33.75 -7.39
N ALA A 738 7.70 33.29 -8.56
CA ALA A 738 6.94 32.47 -9.50
C ALA A 738 7.79 31.28 -9.98
N PRO A 739 8.05 30.30 -9.09
CA PRO A 739 9.02 29.26 -9.37
C PRO A 739 8.52 28.22 -10.39
N TYR A 740 9.46 27.68 -11.18
CA TYR A 740 9.15 26.56 -12.06
C TYR A 740 8.72 25.33 -11.26
N GLN A 741 7.52 24.84 -11.58
CA GLN A 741 6.94 23.70 -10.88
C GLN A 741 7.45 22.37 -11.41
N ASN A 742 7.99 22.29 -12.62
CA ASN A 742 8.43 21.04 -13.23
C ASN A 742 9.80 21.21 -13.89
N GLY A 743 10.48 20.09 -14.06
CA GLY A 743 11.70 19.97 -14.83
C GLY A 743 11.92 18.51 -15.20
N SER A 744 12.50 18.29 -16.37
CA SER A 744 12.71 16.97 -16.97
C SER A 744 14.18 16.63 -17.18
N TYR A 745 15.08 17.61 -17.02
CA TYR A 745 16.51 17.43 -17.28
C TYR A 745 17.39 18.27 -16.34
N VAL A 746 18.65 17.87 -16.26
CA VAL A 746 19.78 18.67 -15.76
C VAL A 746 20.84 18.78 -16.85
N SER A 747 21.59 19.88 -16.88
CA SER A 747 22.61 20.09 -17.92
C SER A 747 23.80 20.88 -17.40
N PHE A 748 25.00 20.40 -17.71
CA PHE A 748 26.22 21.16 -17.47
C PHE A 748 26.55 22.04 -18.67
N ARG A 749 27.12 23.20 -18.36
CA ARG A 749 27.56 24.20 -19.33
C ARG A 749 28.88 24.82 -18.89
N SER A 750 29.80 24.98 -19.82
CA SER A 750 31.01 25.80 -19.68
C SER A 750 31.01 26.96 -20.67
N GLY A 751 31.82 27.96 -20.35
CA GLY A 751 32.10 29.15 -21.15
C GLY A 751 33.59 29.43 -21.11
N ASN A 752 34.29 29.11 -22.20
CA ASN A 752 35.73 29.31 -22.40
C ASN A 752 36.61 28.72 -21.28
N CYS A 753 36.15 27.66 -20.61
CA CYS A 753 36.75 27.09 -19.40
C CYS A 753 36.84 25.58 -19.58
N LYS A 754 38.00 24.99 -19.31
CA LYS A 754 38.09 23.55 -19.11
C LYS A 754 37.39 23.21 -17.80
N PHE A 755 36.36 22.37 -17.87
CA PHE A 755 35.48 22.08 -16.73
C PHE A 755 35.47 20.58 -16.44
N SER A 756 35.86 20.20 -15.23
CA SER A 756 35.79 18.82 -14.76
C SER A 756 34.70 18.67 -13.70
N ILE A 757 33.92 17.60 -13.79
CA ILE A 757 32.83 17.27 -12.87
C ILE A 757 33.04 15.83 -12.41
N ASP A 758 32.83 15.59 -11.13
CA ASP A 758 32.83 14.26 -10.52
C ASP A 758 31.67 14.14 -9.52
N GLU A 759 31.29 12.90 -9.21
CA GLU A 759 30.29 12.51 -8.21
C GLU A 759 28.97 13.30 -8.23
N ILE A 760 28.35 13.51 -9.40
CA ILE A 760 27.00 14.12 -9.44
C ILE A 760 25.99 13.21 -8.72
N LYS A 761 25.32 13.78 -7.71
CA LYS A 761 24.26 13.15 -6.91
C LYS A 761 23.09 14.13 -6.78
N VAL A 762 21.89 13.67 -7.11
CA VAL A 762 20.66 14.45 -6.90
C VAL A 762 19.79 13.80 -5.84
N TYR A 763 19.47 14.58 -4.81
CA TYR A 763 18.68 14.19 -3.65
C TYR A 763 17.30 14.86 -3.69
N ARG A 764 16.33 14.20 -3.08
CA ARG A 764 14.97 14.70 -2.85
C ARG A 764 14.78 15.08 -1.39
N SER A 765 13.88 16.02 -1.08
CA SER A 765 13.43 16.22 0.30
C SER A 765 12.72 14.97 0.86
N ARG A 766 12.89 14.74 2.17
CA ARG A 766 12.27 13.64 2.92
C ARG A 766 11.69 14.08 4.26
N ALA A 767 10.89 13.18 4.85
CA ALA A 767 10.53 13.19 6.27
C ALA A 767 11.50 12.32 7.09
N GLY A 768 11.11 11.92 8.31
CA GLY A 768 11.86 10.99 9.18
C GLY A 768 11.83 9.53 8.71
N SER A 769 11.14 9.23 7.62
CA SER A 769 11.16 7.94 6.95
C SER A 769 10.91 8.09 5.46
N VAL A 770 11.35 7.10 4.67
CA VAL A 770 11.16 7.03 3.23
C VAL A 770 10.77 5.62 2.81
N ASN A 771 9.86 5.51 1.85
CA ASN A 771 9.53 4.23 1.22
C ASN A 771 10.43 4.04 0.00
N VAL A 772 10.99 2.84 -0.13
CA VAL A 772 11.89 2.45 -1.22
C VAL A 772 11.32 1.21 -1.88
N ASN A 773 10.98 1.32 -3.17
CA ASN A 773 10.53 0.18 -3.94
C ASN A 773 11.73 -0.59 -4.51
N VAL A 774 11.58 -1.91 -4.50
CA VAL A 774 12.59 -2.88 -4.92
C VAL A 774 11.98 -3.73 -6.03
N GLY A 775 12.69 -3.87 -7.14
CA GLY A 775 12.29 -4.72 -8.25
C GLY A 775 12.83 -4.23 -9.59
N SER A 776 12.72 -5.05 -10.63
CA SER A 776 13.21 -4.68 -11.96
C SER A 776 12.46 -3.49 -12.58
N GLY A 777 13.18 -2.63 -13.31
CA GLY A 777 12.59 -1.59 -14.17
C GLY A 777 12.37 -0.23 -13.48
N PHE A 778 11.93 0.75 -14.27
CA PHE A 778 11.89 2.16 -13.87
C PHE A 778 10.79 2.51 -12.85
N ALA A 779 9.93 1.57 -12.47
CA ALA A 779 8.93 1.76 -11.42
C ALA A 779 9.52 1.68 -10.01
N ASN A 780 10.78 1.24 -9.86
CA ASN A 780 11.44 1.00 -8.58
C ASN A 780 12.66 1.90 -8.39
N GLU A 781 12.92 2.34 -7.15
CA GLU A 781 14.13 3.07 -6.80
C GLU A 781 15.38 2.18 -6.84
N MET A 782 15.27 0.93 -6.38
CA MET A 782 16.33 -0.08 -6.43
C MET A 782 16.01 -1.16 -7.46
N ARG A 783 16.76 -1.20 -8.57
CA ARG A 783 16.43 -1.98 -9.77
C ARG A 783 17.24 -3.25 -9.95
N TYR A 784 18.25 -3.46 -9.10
CA TYR A 784 19.20 -4.57 -9.22
C TYR A 784 19.26 -5.41 -7.95
N LEU A 785 19.53 -6.70 -8.15
CA LEU A 785 19.82 -7.68 -7.11
C LEU A 785 21.30 -7.58 -6.73
N ASN A 786 21.66 -7.96 -5.50
CA ASN A 786 23.05 -8.12 -5.07
C ASN A 786 23.84 -8.95 -6.09
N PRO A 787 24.95 -8.45 -6.67
CA PRO A 787 25.74 -9.24 -7.62
C PRO A 787 26.35 -10.51 -7.01
N SER A 788 26.59 -10.47 -5.69
CA SER A 788 27.02 -11.61 -4.89
C SER A 788 26.53 -11.46 -3.43
N PRO A 789 26.57 -12.53 -2.61
CA PRO A 789 26.13 -12.47 -1.21
C PRO A 789 26.92 -11.48 -0.33
N THR A 790 28.08 -11.04 -0.80
CA THR A 790 28.97 -10.10 -0.10
C THR A 790 29.01 -8.71 -0.73
N GLN A 791 28.22 -8.45 -1.77
CA GLN A 791 28.18 -7.18 -2.47
C GLN A 791 26.76 -6.64 -2.56
N ASN A 792 26.49 -5.58 -1.82
CA ASN A 792 25.21 -4.88 -1.80
C ASN A 792 24.86 -4.29 -3.17
N ALA A 793 23.57 -4.35 -3.52
CA ALA A 793 23.03 -3.71 -4.71
C ALA A 793 22.29 -2.40 -4.45
N GLY A 794 21.99 -2.07 -3.19
CA GLY A 794 21.29 -0.84 -2.84
C GLY A 794 22.08 0.03 -1.88
N LYS A 795 21.90 1.35 -1.96
CA LYS A 795 22.39 2.30 -0.95
C LYS A 795 21.42 3.46 -0.79
N ILE A 796 21.09 3.77 0.47
CA ILE A 796 20.29 4.94 0.82
C ILE A 796 21.22 5.96 1.44
N LYS A 797 21.32 7.14 0.82
CA LYS A 797 22.14 8.26 1.30
C LYS A 797 21.24 9.32 1.92
N SER A 798 21.74 10.00 2.94
CA SER A 798 21.04 11.07 3.64
C SER A 798 21.98 12.24 3.92
N ILE A 799 21.44 13.45 3.82
CA ILE A 799 22.07 14.70 4.25
C ILE A 799 20.98 15.59 4.84
N CYS A 800 21.27 16.27 5.94
CA CYS A 800 20.34 17.19 6.58
C CYS A 800 20.96 18.57 6.76
N GLN A 801 20.09 19.55 6.99
CA GLN A 801 20.42 20.95 7.15
C GLN A 801 19.74 21.49 8.41
N ASP A 802 20.45 22.31 9.18
CA ASP A 802 19.90 23.05 10.31
C ASP A 802 19.31 24.42 9.89
N SER A 803 18.71 25.14 10.84
CA SER A 803 18.08 26.43 10.54
C SER A 803 19.10 27.57 10.34
N ALA A 804 20.35 27.38 10.76
CA ALA A 804 21.47 28.30 10.49
C ALA A 804 22.08 28.11 9.09
N GLY A 805 21.75 27.00 8.43
CA GLY A 805 22.16 26.66 7.08
C GLY A 805 23.34 25.68 7.01
N ASN A 806 23.82 25.15 8.13
CA ASN A 806 24.90 24.18 8.15
C ASN A 806 24.41 22.82 7.63
N LEU A 807 25.23 22.16 6.83
CA LEU A 807 24.92 20.86 6.23
C LEU A 807 25.66 19.74 6.95
N SER A 808 24.95 18.67 7.27
CA SER A 808 25.57 17.45 7.80
C SER A 808 26.55 16.84 6.80
N SER A 809 27.45 15.98 7.31
CA SER A 809 28.10 15.00 6.43
C SER A 809 27.05 14.10 5.77
N ILE A 810 27.37 13.57 4.59
CA ILE A 810 26.50 12.61 3.90
C ILE A 810 26.64 11.25 4.60
N TYR A 811 25.56 10.77 5.21
CA TYR A 811 25.48 9.40 5.71
C TYR A 811 25.00 8.47 4.60
N PHE A 812 25.39 7.21 4.63
CA PHE A 812 24.79 6.19 3.79
C PHE A 812 24.61 4.87 4.53
N HIS A 813 23.60 4.11 4.11
CA HIS A 813 23.35 2.75 4.54
C HIS A 813 23.34 1.82 3.33
N ASP A 814 24.16 0.78 3.36
CA ASP A 814 24.17 -0.28 2.34
C ASP A 814 22.97 -1.21 2.54
N VAL A 815 22.32 -1.59 1.45
CA VAL A 815 21.10 -2.41 1.46
C VAL A 815 21.35 -3.67 0.65
N ASN A 816 21.12 -4.84 1.25
CA ASN A 816 21.09 -6.09 0.52
C ASN A 816 19.74 -6.28 -0.16
N VAL A 817 19.76 -6.63 -1.43
CA VAL A 817 18.56 -6.73 -2.25
C VAL A 817 18.57 -8.07 -2.98
N ASP A 818 17.53 -8.87 -2.74
CA ASP A 818 17.31 -10.11 -3.45
C ASP A 818 15.82 -10.48 -3.41
N TRP A 819 15.14 -10.40 -4.55
CA TRP A 819 13.73 -10.78 -4.68
C TRP A 819 13.53 -12.06 -5.49
N THR A 820 14.60 -12.81 -5.75
CA THR A 820 14.56 -14.04 -6.55
C THR A 820 14.68 -15.28 -5.66
N PRO A 821 13.82 -16.29 -5.84
CA PRO A 821 13.99 -17.56 -5.16
C PRO A 821 15.23 -18.33 -5.62
N PRO A 822 15.81 -19.19 -4.77
CA PRO A 822 16.93 -20.06 -5.15
C PRO A 822 16.52 -21.09 -6.22
N THR A 823 17.50 -21.64 -6.95
CA THR A 823 17.23 -22.65 -7.99
C THR A 823 16.59 -23.92 -7.41
N ASN A 824 15.81 -24.62 -8.24
CA ASN A 824 15.19 -25.87 -7.80
C ASN A 824 16.24 -26.95 -7.54
N ILE A 825 15.95 -27.80 -6.56
CA ILE A 825 16.74 -28.99 -6.24
C ILE A 825 16.67 -29.96 -7.43
N ALA A 826 17.82 -30.41 -7.92
CA ALA A 826 17.91 -31.20 -9.16
C ALA A 826 17.33 -32.62 -9.03
N PHE A 827 17.50 -33.26 -7.86
CA PHE A 827 16.98 -34.60 -7.57
C PHE A 827 16.75 -34.77 -6.07
N VAL A 828 15.84 -35.68 -5.72
CA VAL A 828 15.61 -36.15 -4.34
C VAL A 828 15.54 -37.67 -4.37
N ASN A 829 16.52 -38.31 -3.76
CA ASN A 829 16.56 -39.76 -3.56
C ASN A 829 16.06 -40.07 -2.16
N ASP A 830 15.21 -41.08 -2.02
CA ASP A 830 14.64 -41.50 -0.72
C ASP A 830 15.36 -42.69 -0.09
N GLY A 831 16.65 -42.85 -0.41
CA GLY A 831 17.58 -43.74 0.28
C GLY A 831 18.73 -43.00 0.98
N PRO A 832 19.59 -43.71 1.72
CA PRO A 832 20.81 -43.15 2.32
C PRO A 832 21.88 -42.75 1.28
N GLY A 833 21.69 -43.11 0.00
CA GLY A 833 22.59 -42.77 -1.10
C GLY A 833 21.85 -42.87 -2.43
N ALA A 834 21.86 -44.05 -3.05
CA ALA A 834 21.03 -44.28 -4.23
C ALA A 834 19.53 -44.20 -3.87
N ASP A 835 18.72 -43.88 -4.87
CA ASP A 835 17.26 -43.95 -4.82
C ASP A 835 16.78 -45.37 -4.54
N ILE A 836 15.74 -45.54 -3.71
CA ILE A 836 15.26 -46.87 -3.29
C ILE A 836 13.74 -47.00 -3.38
N VAL A 837 13.28 -48.17 -3.80
CA VAL A 837 11.83 -48.41 -3.96
C VAL A 837 11.18 -48.90 -2.66
N THR A 838 11.94 -49.56 -1.78
CA THR A 838 11.43 -50.24 -0.59
C THR A 838 12.33 -50.10 0.63
N ILE A 839 11.74 -50.00 1.81
CA ILE A 839 12.42 -49.94 3.12
C ILE A 839 11.81 -50.98 4.08
N ASN A 840 12.61 -51.51 5.01
CA ASN A 840 12.19 -52.52 5.99
C ASN A 840 12.07 -52.00 7.43
N THR A 841 12.18 -50.68 7.64
CA THR A 841 11.99 -50.01 8.92
C THR A 841 10.59 -49.42 9.03
N THR A 842 10.07 -49.36 10.26
CA THR A 842 8.72 -48.81 10.55
C THR A 842 8.76 -47.52 11.36
N ASP A 843 9.96 -47.08 11.76
CA ASP A 843 10.19 -45.95 12.66
C ASP A 843 11.14 -44.88 12.08
N SER A 844 11.71 -45.14 10.90
CA SER A 844 12.75 -44.29 10.33
C SER A 844 12.77 -44.35 8.81
N LEU A 845 13.02 -43.20 8.18
CA LEU A 845 13.20 -43.03 6.74
C LEU A 845 14.44 -42.16 6.47
N ARG A 846 15.04 -42.29 5.29
CA ARG A 846 16.24 -41.53 4.90
C ARG A 846 16.06 -40.91 3.53
N ALA A 847 16.76 -39.81 3.28
CA ALA A 847 16.82 -39.20 1.96
C ALA A 847 18.11 -38.41 1.76
N ASN A 848 18.45 -38.16 0.50
CA ASN A 848 19.48 -37.23 0.06
C ASN A 848 19.06 -36.51 -1.23
N TRP A 849 19.62 -35.32 -1.48
CA TRP A 849 19.21 -34.49 -2.61
C TRP A 849 20.37 -33.67 -3.19
N GLY A 850 20.15 -33.16 -4.41
CA GLY A 850 21.09 -32.26 -5.09
C GLY A 850 21.14 -30.87 -4.45
N THR A 851 22.27 -30.17 -4.63
CA THR A 851 22.40 -28.79 -4.13
C THR A 851 21.55 -27.80 -4.95
N SER A 852 20.97 -26.83 -4.26
CA SER A 852 20.41 -25.61 -4.85
C SER A 852 21.49 -24.52 -4.92
N VAL A 853 21.27 -23.51 -5.77
CA VAL A 853 22.18 -22.38 -5.98
C VAL A 853 21.38 -21.08 -5.94
N ASP A 854 21.93 -20.10 -5.26
CA ASP A 854 21.47 -18.71 -5.27
C ASP A 854 22.70 -17.81 -5.37
N THR A 855 22.77 -17.00 -6.41
CA THR A 855 23.93 -16.14 -6.67
C THR A 855 23.92 -14.84 -5.88
N ASN A 856 22.77 -14.45 -5.33
CA ASN A 856 22.54 -13.10 -4.83
C ASN A 856 22.59 -13.05 -3.30
N SER A 857 21.94 -13.99 -2.62
CA SER A 857 21.89 -14.12 -1.16
C SER A 857 22.42 -15.46 -0.61
N ALA A 858 22.87 -16.36 -1.49
CA ALA A 858 23.33 -17.71 -1.17
C ALA A 858 22.26 -18.60 -0.53
N ILE A 859 22.51 -19.91 -0.47
CA ILE A 859 21.63 -20.85 0.23
C ILE A 859 21.83 -20.71 1.74
N TYR A 860 20.75 -20.43 2.46
CA TYR A 860 20.74 -20.38 3.92
C TYR A 860 20.54 -21.77 4.53
N ARG A 861 19.51 -22.50 4.08
CA ARG A 861 19.21 -23.86 4.57
C ARG A 861 18.27 -24.64 3.67
N TYR A 862 18.22 -25.96 3.87
CA TYR A 862 17.24 -26.88 3.30
C TYR A 862 16.17 -27.25 4.31
N TRP A 863 14.97 -27.50 3.80
CA TRP A 863 13.84 -28.01 4.55
C TRP A 863 13.37 -29.32 3.96
N TYR A 864 12.96 -30.26 4.81
CA TYR A 864 12.32 -31.49 4.37
C TYR A 864 10.98 -31.71 5.09
N SER A 865 10.07 -32.41 4.43
CA SER A 865 8.85 -32.97 5.00
C SER A 865 8.64 -34.38 4.46
N ILE A 866 7.76 -35.14 5.11
CA ILE A 866 7.42 -36.50 4.68
C ILE A 866 5.90 -36.62 4.60
N GLY A 867 5.42 -37.21 3.51
CA GLY A 867 4.00 -37.49 3.35
C GLY A 867 3.72 -38.75 2.56
N THR A 868 2.45 -39.15 2.54
CA THR A 868 1.98 -40.34 1.82
C THR A 868 1.65 -40.07 0.35
N THR A 869 1.78 -38.81 -0.09
CA THR A 869 1.71 -38.37 -1.49
C THR A 869 2.77 -37.27 -1.71
N PRO A 870 3.27 -37.06 -2.94
CA PRO A 870 4.17 -35.95 -3.26
C PRO A 870 3.63 -34.60 -2.76
N GLY A 871 4.49 -33.81 -2.12
CA GLY A 871 4.17 -32.52 -1.51
C GLY A 871 3.44 -32.56 -0.16
N ALA A 872 2.95 -33.73 0.29
CA ALA A 872 2.21 -33.83 1.55
C ALA A 872 3.14 -33.82 2.78
N THR A 873 2.62 -33.31 3.90
CA THR A 873 3.36 -33.13 5.16
C THR A 873 2.75 -33.95 6.31
N ASN A 874 1.90 -34.93 5.98
CA ASN A 874 1.06 -35.66 6.93
C ASN A 874 1.80 -36.74 7.74
N THR A 875 3.06 -37.03 7.44
CA THR A 875 3.91 -37.95 8.24
C THR A 875 4.95 -37.18 9.05
N GLN A 876 5.60 -36.19 8.43
CA GLN A 876 6.52 -35.26 9.08
C GLN A 876 6.29 -33.88 8.48
N THR A 877 6.01 -32.89 9.32
CA THR A 877 5.89 -31.49 8.88
C THR A 877 7.26 -30.90 8.51
N TRP A 878 7.25 -29.74 7.84
CA TRP A 878 8.48 -29.05 7.43
C TRP A 878 9.47 -28.89 8.59
N THR A 879 10.64 -29.52 8.43
CA THR A 879 11.73 -29.54 9.40
C THR A 879 13.00 -29.04 8.73
N THR A 880 13.75 -28.16 9.39
CA THR A 880 15.03 -27.67 8.86
C THR A 880 16.10 -28.75 8.91
N ASN A 881 16.92 -28.84 7.87
CA ASN A 881 18.13 -29.67 7.81
C ASN A 881 19.40 -28.81 7.67
N TRP A 882 19.30 -27.50 7.92
CA TRP A 882 20.39 -26.54 7.76
C TRP A 882 21.05 -26.69 6.37
N ALA A 883 22.38 -26.65 6.28
CA ALA A 883 23.08 -26.78 5.01
C ALA A 883 23.22 -28.24 4.52
N ALA A 884 22.78 -29.24 5.31
CA ALA A 884 22.98 -30.64 4.95
C ALA A 884 22.01 -31.09 3.85
N THR A 885 22.53 -31.86 2.90
CA THR A 885 21.79 -32.40 1.75
C THR A 885 21.35 -33.85 1.91
N SER A 886 21.40 -34.38 3.14
CA SER A 886 20.89 -35.70 3.48
C SER A 886 20.35 -35.71 4.91
N VAL A 887 19.40 -36.60 5.17
CA VAL A 887 18.74 -36.71 6.48
C VAL A 887 18.36 -38.14 6.81
N THR A 888 18.37 -38.47 8.09
CA THR A 888 17.69 -39.65 8.66
C THR A 888 16.61 -39.14 9.60
N ALA A 889 15.34 -39.29 9.19
CA ALA A 889 14.19 -38.97 10.01
C ALA A 889 13.86 -40.18 10.88
N ASN A 890 13.93 -40.01 12.20
CA ASN A 890 13.64 -41.04 13.19
C ASN A 890 12.29 -40.78 13.86
N THR A 891 11.84 -41.70 14.72
CA THR A 891 10.61 -41.57 15.53
C THR A 891 9.33 -41.40 14.70
N LEU A 892 9.33 -41.95 13.48
CA LEU A 892 8.17 -41.94 12.59
C LEU A 892 7.20 -43.07 12.97
N THR A 893 5.93 -42.95 12.57
CA THR A 893 4.96 -44.04 12.64
C THR A 893 4.59 -44.44 11.22
N LEU A 894 5.20 -45.51 10.72
CA LEU A 894 5.05 -45.93 9.33
C LEU A 894 4.20 -47.19 9.20
N ALA A 895 3.29 -47.20 8.23
CA ALA A 895 2.38 -48.32 7.99
C ALA A 895 2.90 -49.26 6.90
N GLN A 896 2.80 -50.57 7.13
CA GLN A 896 3.15 -51.61 6.16
C GLN A 896 2.38 -51.40 4.85
N GLY A 897 3.09 -51.46 3.74
CA GLY A 897 2.54 -51.35 2.39
C GLY A 897 2.30 -49.92 1.90
N VAL A 898 2.52 -48.89 2.74
CA VAL A 898 2.35 -47.48 2.37
C VAL A 898 3.64 -46.93 1.74
N VAL A 899 3.48 -46.06 0.74
CA VAL A 899 4.57 -45.33 0.09
C VAL A 899 4.72 -43.96 0.74
N TYR A 900 5.94 -43.61 1.11
CA TYR A 900 6.28 -42.33 1.71
C TYR A 900 7.24 -41.54 0.82
N TYR A 901 6.97 -40.25 0.70
CA TYR A 901 7.67 -39.31 -0.16
C TYR A 901 8.39 -38.28 0.71
N PHE A 902 9.67 -38.05 0.43
CA PHE A 902 10.37 -36.87 0.96
C PHE A 902 10.10 -35.68 0.05
N ASN A 903 9.74 -34.53 0.64
CA ASN A 903 9.60 -33.28 -0.10
C ASN A 903 10.62 -32.28 0.42
N ILE A 904 11.42 -31.73 -0.48
CA ILE A 904 12.54 -30.84 -0.16
C ILE A 904 12.33 -29.48 -0.81
N LYS A 905 12.70 -28.41 -0.09
CA LYS A 905 12.86 -27.05 -0.63
C LYS A 905 14.09 -26.38 -0.03
N ALA A 906 14.74 -25.51 -0.79
CA ALA A 906 15.83 -24.67 -0.32
C ALA A 906 15.31 -23.28 0.08
N GLU A 907 15.94 -22.65 1.07
CA GLU A 907 15.72 -21.26 1.50
C GLU A 907 17.03 -20.48 1.29
N ASN A 908 16.96 -19.33 0.61
CA ASN A 908 18.12 -18.45 0.42
C ASN A 908 18.31 -17.45 1.58
N GLY A 909 19.39 -16.67 1.56
CA GLY A 909 19.69 -15.67 2.59
C GLY A 909 18.64 -14.58 2.74
N ALA A 910 17.87 -14.32 1.69
CA ALA A 910 16.75 -13.38 1.67
C ALA A 910 15.42 -13.97 2.20
N GLY A 911 15.40 -15.25 2.60
CA GLY A 911 14.21 -15.92 3.15
C GLY A 911 13.22 -16.42 2.09
N LEU A 912 13.61 -16.44 0.81
CA LEU A 912 12.81 -16.97 -0.29
C LEU A 912 13.05 -18.47 -0.49
N PHE A 913 12.01 -19.18 -0.92
CA PHE A 913 12.04 -20.64 -1.06
C PHE A 913 12.02 -21.10 -2.51
N SER A 914 12.82 -22.12 -2.84
CA SER A 914 12.69 -22.86 -4.11
C SER A 914 11.32 -23.55 -4.19
N ASN A 915 10.97 -24.07 -5.37
CA ASN A 915 9.84 -24.99 -5.47
C ASN A 915 10.09 -26.24 -4.62
N ILE A 916 8.99 -26.89 -4.22
CA ILE A 916 9.02 -28.16 -3.51
C ILE A 916 9.25 -29.28 -4.53
N ILE A 917 10.33 -30.05 -4.34
CA ILE A 917 10.65 -31.23 -5.14
C ILE A 917 10.45 -32.46 -4.27
N SER A 918 9.70 -33.44 -4.78
CA SER A 918 9.40 -34.69 -4.05
C SER A 918 10.23 -35.85 -4.62
N SER A 919 10.58 -36.83 -3.79
CA SER A 919 11.10 -38.12 -4.27
C SER A 919 10.04 -38.90 -5.05
N ASN A 920 10.41 -40.04 -5.63
CA ASN A 920 9.46 -40.95 -6.28
C ASN A 920 8.75 -41.93 -5.31
N GLY A 921 9.23 -42.00 -4.07
CA GLY A 921 8.57 -42.63 -2.94
C GLY A 921 9.15 -44.00 -2.60
N GLN A 922 9.34 -44.24 -1.30
CA GLN A 922 9.80 -45.53 -0.77
C GLN A 922 8.64 -46.26 -0.06
N LYS A 923 8.40 -47.52 -0.43
CA LYS A 923 7.35 -48.35 0.15
C LYS A 923 7.86 -49.09 1.39
N VAL A 924 7.12 -49.00 2.49
CA VAL A 924 7.40 -49.82 3.68
C VAL A 924 7.01 -51.27 3.39
N ASP A 925 7.99 -52.16 3.39
CA ASP A 925 7.79 -53.58 3.23
C ASP A 925 8.66 -54.41 4.18
N THR A 926 8.07 -54.81 5.30
CA THR A 926 8.68 -55.73 6.27
C THR A 926 8.48 -57.21 5.91
N SER A 927 7.77 -57.53 4.81
CA SER A 927 7.47 -58.92 4.41
C SER A 927 8.66 -59.65 3.79
N THR A 928 9.72 -58.92 3.44
CA THR A 928 10.95 -59.44 2.84
C THR A 928 11.99 -59.96 3.83
N ILE A 929 11.74 -59.94 5.15
CA ILE A 929 12.53 -60.78 6.09
C ILE A 929 11.93 -62.19 6.10
N ASN A 930 12.04 -62.90 4.99
CA ASN A 930 11.67 -64.31 4.89
C ASN A 930 12.95 -65.15 5.01
N ILE A 931 13.53 -65.19 6.20
CA ILE A 931 14.61 -66.13 6.52
C ILE A 931 13.95 -67.45 6.91
N GLY A 932 14.03 -68.44 6.02
CA GLY A 932 13.31 -69.72 6.05
C GLY A 932 13.63 -70.66 7.24
N ILE A 933 14.09 -70.13 8.37
CA ILE A 933 14.34 -70.85 9.61
C ILE A 933 13.31 -70.39 10.64
N LYS A 934 12.26 -71.18 10.84
CA LYS A 934 11.27 -70.97 11.91
C LYS A 934 11.72 -71.73 13.16
N GLU A 935 11.62 -71.08 14.31
CA GLU A 935 11.80 -71.75 15.61
C GLU A 935 10.76 -72.85 15.77
N ASN A 936 11.21 -74.05 16.18
CA ASN A 936 10.30 -75.16 16.45
C ASN A 936 9.68 -74.97 17.84
N ALA A 937 8.35 -74.97 17.92
CA ALA A 937 7.63 -74.83 19.19
C ALA A 937 7.76 -76.06 20.12
N ASP A 938 8.06 -77.25 19.56
CA ASP A 938 7.73 -78.54 20.20
C ASP A 938 8.94 -79.41 20.61
N LEU A 939 10.16 -78.88 20.77
CA LEU A 939 11.22 -79.70 21.36
C LEU A 939 11.10 -79.75 22.90
N ILE A 940 10.21 -80.62 23.38
CA ILE A 940 10.00 -80.90 24.81
C ILE A 940 11.34 -81.41 25.39
N GLY A 941 12.00 -80.59 26.21
CA GLY A 941 13.22 -80.95 26.93
C GLY A 941 14.51 -80.21 26.54
N LEU A 942 14.49 -79.25 25.60
CA LEU A 942 15.62 -78.34 25.34
C LEU A 942 15.46 -77.00 26.07
N VAL A 943 16.37 -76.73 27.01
CA VAL A 943 16.46 -75.46 27.73
C VAL A 943 17.77 -74.78 27.36
N VAL A 944 17.72 -73.51 26.94
CA VAL A 944 18.91 -72.72 26.58
C VAL A 944 18.99 -71.47 27.44
N PHE A 945 20.15 -71.21 28.05
CA PHE A 945 20.35 -70.04 28.91
C PHE A 945 21.84 -69.61 29.01
N PRO A 946 22.12 -68.31 29.16
CA PRO A 946 21.17 -67.21 29.07
C PRO A 946 20.73 -66.98 27.60
N ASN A 947 19.54 -66.42 27.43
CA ASN A 947 19.04 -65.93 26.14
C ASN A 947 18.18 -64.69 26.43
N PRO A 948 18.71 -63.45 26.28
CA PRO A 948 19.89 -63.08 25.48
C PRO A 948 21.23 -63.63 26.01
N PHE A 949 22.20 -63.87 25.13
CA PHE A 949 23.54 -64.33 25.49
C PHE A 949 24.60 -63.29 25.12
N SER A 950 25.68 -63.25 25.90
CA SER A 950 26.84 -62.40 25.62
C SER A 950 27.97 -63.25 25.00
N ASP A 951 28.78 -63.94 25.81
CA ASP A 951 29.93 -64.73 25.32
C ASP A 951 29.76 -66.25 25.46
N GLN A 952 28.71 -66.69 26.15
CA GLN A 952 28.48 -68.10 26.45
C GLN A 952 27.00 -68.47 26.37
N ILE A 953 26.75 -69.64 25.79
CA ILE A 953 25.43 -70.25 25.63
C ILE A 953 25.47 -71.62 26.29
N ASN A 954 24.66 -71.86 27.32
CA ASN A 954 24.50 -73.19 27.92
C ASN A 954 23.17 -73.78 27.47
N PHE A 955 23.13 -75.07 27.22
CA PHE A 955 21.89 -75.75 26.87
C PHE A 955 21.83 -77.16 27.46
N LYS A 956 20.62 -77.50 27.91
CA LYS A 956 20.27 -78.81 28.46
C LYS A 956 19.24 -79.46 27.56
N LEU A 957 19.50 -80.68 27.12
CA LEU A 957 18.63 -81.46 26.26
C LEU A 957 18.33 -82.79 26.95
N TYR A 958 17.06 -83.10 27.18
CA TYR A 958 16.66 -84.44 27.60
C TYR A 958 16.36 -85.30 26.37
N ASN A 959 17.04 -86.45 26.25
CA ASN A 959 16.81 -87.39 25.16
C ASN A 959 16.30 -88.74 25.69
N ALA A 960 15.19 -89.22 25.15
CA ALA A 960 14.45 -90.38 25.68
C ALA A 960 15.04 -91.75 25.29
N LYS A 961 15.92 -91.81 24.28
CA LYS A 961 16.58 -93.03 23.78
C LYS A 961 17.97 -92.70 23.23
N ASP A 962 18.83 -93.68 23.08
CA ASP A 962 20.15 -93.47 22.46
C ASP A 962 19.97 -93.05 20.98
N SER A 963 20.47 -91.85 20.65
CA SER A 963 20.40 -91.24 19.32
C SER A 963 21.69 -90.52 18.98
N LYS A 964 22.01 -90.37 17.69
CA LYS A 964 23.10 -89.50 17.24
C LYS A 964 22.62 -88.05 17.27
N ILE A 965 23.29 -87.21 18.06
CA ILE A 965 22.90 -85.81 18.25
C ILE A 965 24.00 -84.88 17.76
N LYS A 966 23.63 -83.95 16.88
CA LYS A 966 24.48 -82.84 16.44
C LYS A 966 23.84 -81.52 16.84
N ILE A 967 24.62 -80.65 17.46
CA ILE A 967 24.15 -79.33 17.89
C ILE A 967 25.06 -78.28 17.27
N ALA A 968 24.46 -77.31 16.59
CA ALA A 968 25.17 -76.26 15.87
C ALA A 968 24.59 -74.88 16.19
N LEU A 969 25.46 -73.90 16.45
CA LEU A 969 25.13 -72.48 16.40
C LEU A 969 25.25 -72.02 14.95
N ILE A 970 24.19 -71.43 14.42
CA ILE A 970 24.10 -70.92 13.05
C ILE A 970 23.67 -69.45 13.05
N ASP A 971 24.09 -68.70 12.02
CA ASP A 971 23.56 -67.35 11.79
C ASP A 971 22.16 -67.39 11.16
N ILE A 972 21.56 -66.21 10.97
CA ILE A 972 20.23 -66.08 10.35
C ILE A 972 20.15 -66.67 8.95
N LEU A 973 21.27 -66.77 8.22
CA LEU A 973 21.33 -67.32 6.87
C LEU A 973 21.57 -68.84 6.86
N GLY A 974 21.66 -69.48 8.05
CA GLY A 974 21.89 -70.90 8.20
C GLY A 974 23.37 -71.32 8.14
N LYS A 975 24.30 -70.37 8.10
CA LYS A 975 25.74 -70.69 8.10
C LYS A 975 26.13 -71.21 9.47
N GLN A 976 26.75 -72.38 9.52
CA GLN A 976 27.27 -72.97 10.75
C GLN A 976 28.48 -72.17 11.25
N LEU A 977 28.35 -71.65 12.48
CA LEU A 977 29.39 -70.89 13.15
C LEU A 977 30.19 -71.77 14.12
N LYS A 978 29.49 -72.70 14.80
CA LYS A 978 30.10 -73.65 15.74
C LYS A 978 29.22 -74.89 15.86
N ALA A 979 29.81 -76.08 16.02
CA ALA A 979 29.03 -77.30 16.23
C ALA A 979 29.76 -78.30 17.14
N ILE A 980 28.98 -79.15 17.79
CA ILE A 980 29.42 -80.33 18.54
C ILE A 980 28.61 -81.54 18.10
N GLU A 981 29.26 -82.70 18.07
CA GLU A 981 28.62 -84.00 17.84
C GLU A 981 28.80 -84.85 19.09
N LEU A 982 27.70 -85.44 19.55
CA LEU A 982 27.65 -86.27 20.75
C LEU A 982 27.41 -87.73 20.34
N LYS A 983 28.14 -88.67 20.95
CA LYS A 983 27.90 -90.11 20.76
C LYS A 983 26.76 -90.59 21.67
N GLU A 984 26.06 -91.62 21.20
CA GLU A 984 24.81 -92.20 21.71
C GLU A 984 24.71 -92.25 23.25
N GLY A 985 23.64 -91.67 23.80
CA GLY A 985 23.28 -91.70 25.21
C GLY A 985 21.87 -91.18 25.49
N SER A 986 21.14 -91.89 26.34
CA SER A 986 19.79 -91.60 26.84
C SER A 986 19.88 -90.91 28.21
N GLY A 987 19.01 -89.92 28.44
CA GLY A 987 19.01 -89.09 29.66
C GLY A 987 19.25 -87.60 29.39
N GLY A 988 19.54 -86.84 30.46
CA GLY A 988 19.80 -85.40 30.41
C GLY A 988 21.23 -85.08 29.95
N ILE A 989 21.35 -84.33 28.87
CA ILE A 989 22.61 -83.90 28.27
C ILE A 989 22.79 -82.41 28.52
N GLU A 990 23.89 -82.01 29.16
CA GLU A 990 24.24 -80.59 29.34
C GLU A 990 25.51 -80.25 28.55
N GLN A 991 25.44 -79.17 27.77
CA GLN A 991 26.54 -78.71 26.93
C GLN A 991 26.60 -77.18 26.89
N LYS A 992 27.72 -76.66 26.40
CA LYS A 992 27.92 -75.21 26.26
C LYS A 992 28.70 -74.83 25.01
N PHE A 993 28.43 -73.64 24.50
CA PHE A 993 29.27 -72.94 23.55
C PHE A 993 29.83 -71.65 24.17
N THR A 994 31.15 -71.53 24.18
CA THR A 994 31.84 -70.23 24.34
C THR A 994 32.09 -69.65 22.96
N VAL A 995 31.64 -68.42 22.71
CA VAL A 995 31.59 -67.80 21.38
C VAL A 995 32.35 -66.48 21.28
N LYS A 996 33.08 -66.10 22.34
CA LYS A 996 33.91 -64.88 22.39
C LYS A 996 34.85 -64.73 21.18
N ASP A 997 35.43 -65.84 20.72
CA ASP A 997 36.39 -65.85 19.61
C ASP A 997 35.74 -65.70 18.22
N LEU A 998 34.41 -65.66 18.15
CA LEU A 998 33.66 -65.59 16.87
C LEU A 998 33.29 -64.14 16.46
N ASP A 999 33.59 -63.13 17.28
CA ASP A 999 33.24 -61.70 17.07
C ASP A 999 31.81 -61.47 16.54
N LEU A 1000 30.83 -62.12 17.17
CA LEU A 1000 29.42 -62.04 16.77
C LEU A 1000 28.86 -60.64 17.01
N LYS A 1001 28.22 -60.06 15.99
CA LYS A 1001 27.49 -58.79 16.13
C LYS A 1001 26.16 -58.99 16.85
N GLY A 1002 25.69 -57.97 17.56
CA GLY A 1002 24.38 -58.00 18.22
C GLY A 1002 23.26 -58.30 17.22
N GLY A 1003 22.37 -59.23 17.55
CA GLY A 1003 21.35 -59.71 16.62
C GLY A 1003 20.87 -61.14 16.87
N ASN A 1004 19.99 -61.63 15.98
CA ASN A 1004 19.39 -62.96 16.09
C ASN A 1004 20.35 -64.05 15.59
N TYR A 1005 20.38 -65.18 16.28
CA TYR A 1005 21.08 -66.42 15.91
C TYR A 1005 20.15 -67.61 16.17
N PHE A 1006 20.53 -68.80 15.70
CA PHE A 1006 19.76 -70.01 15.98
C PHE A 1006 20.64 -71.15 16.47
N LEU A 1007 20.13 -71.91 17.44
CA LEU A 1007 20.66 -73.21 17.80
C LEU A 1007 19.93 -74.28 17.00
N LYS A 1008 20.63 -74.95 16.10
CA LYS A 1008 20.16 -76.09 15.33
C LYS A 1008 20.52 -77.39 16.05
N VAL A 1009 19.54 -78.18 16.43
CA VAL A 1009 19.69 -79.49 17.07
C VAL A 1009 19.19 -80.56 16.11
N GLU A 1010 20.06 -81.46 15.68
CA GLU A 1010 19.74 -82.60 14.84
C GLU A 1010 19.77 -83.89 15.65
N ILE A 1011 18.65 -84.63 15.67
CA ILE A 1011 18.51 -85.92 16.35
C ILE A 1011 18.01 -86.93 15.33
N ASP A 1012 18.76 -88.01 15.09
CA ASP A 1012 18.43 -89.07 14.13
C ASP A 1012 18.04 -88.52 12.73
N GLY A 1013 18.71 -87.45 12.27
CA GLY A 1013 18.48 -86.82 10.97
C GLY A 1013 17.34 -85.79 10.91
N LYS A 1014 16.63 -85.52 12.01
CA LYS A 1014 15.62 -84.44 12.08
C LYS A 1014 16.21 -83.19 12.74
N ALA A 1015 16.10 -82.05 12.08
CA ALA A 1015 16.60 -80.76 12.56
C ALA A 1015 15.52 -79.95 13.26
N PHE A 1016 15.89 -79.34 14.39
CA PHE A 1016 15.07 -78.43 15.17
C PHE A 1016 15.84 -77.15 15.47
N TYR A 1017 15.15 -76.02 15.52
CA TYR A 1017 15.76 -74.71 15.67
C TYR A 1017 15.21 -73.98 16.89
N LYS A 1018 16.10 -73.45 17.73
CA LYS A 1018 15.78 -72.57 18.86
C LYS A 1018 16.36 -71.18 18.59
N LYS A 1019 15.54 -70.13 18.70
CA LYS A 1019 16.01 -68.75 18.47
C LYS A 1019 16.83 -68.26 19.65
N LEU A 1020 17.97 -67.64 19.36
CA LEU A 1020 18.87 -67.00 20.32
C LEU A 1020 19.07 -65.52 19.96
N LEU A 1021 19.25 -64.67 20.97
CA LEU A 1021 19.54 -63.26 20.82
C LEU A 1021 20.92 -62.95 21.40
N LYS A 1022 21.83 -62.42 20.58
CA LYS A 1022 23.12 -61.88 21.01
C LYS A 1022 22.93 -60.43 21.43
N GLU A 1023 23.31 -60.11 22.66
CA GLU A 1023 23.38 -58.72 23.16
C GLU A 1023 24.34 -57.85 22.36
#